data_AF-A0A1C2HTS7-F1
#
_entry.id   AF-A0A1C2HTS7-F1
#
_cell.length_a   1.000
_cell.length_b   1.000
_cell.length_c   1.000
_cell.angle_alpha   90.00
_cell.angle_beta   90.00
_cell.angle_gamma   90.00
#
_symmetry.space_group_name_H-M   'P 1'
#
loop_
_entity.id
_entity.type
_entity.pdbx_description
1 polymer ?
#
loop_
_entity_poly.entity_id
_entity_poly.type
_entity_poly.pdbx_seq_one_letter_code
_entity_poly.pdbx_strand_id
1 'polypeptide(L)'
;MARTREVGTLWIGGELSWMEQLCLKSFVDAGQKITLFSYEDIPNVPDGVIRRDGREILDTDDFIKYEKKNSYALFADYWRIHMIAKCPSMIWVDTDVYCWQVMDYDSDYVMGFELPDSDRVNNAVLGLPYDAAITADILAFMEDRYSIAPFLPRRRREEYEAARAAGKPVHITQQPWGVWGPMMISYFAKKHGLLTKVQPLEAFYPVPFPDRTKMIKRAQKVEDCLTDQTTALHLWASNKRELGMRFGGIPKLGSFLDVLLKKHQIRPEFAPLKGRANRVFEPKSADLGIIEATGVGAVSSIADLGGTSPGLVLAAYDRWDCDITLIDLTQDGQWPQQPSDWVGPYIAHLQAQGVAEDRLRVVSQASALKPVDLLLNLSNFGDVAKVKHLSAVLDGALHADSVMLSDIRKGSGAFPFLRGLGEVETLVDFDDPVTQNVARVKFSPAPPQTTANPEWAKLAQELAGPQGFYTENDSHSFLYIPRGKTLVVTFDNLDIAMEKRDDRRPWGFSFIEKQGWSMLGVMAGGWTWYRDPWVFSEFDRLAAQGFFKQFDRVVFYGASMGGYAAAVFSAACPGAEVVVFSPQSTLDKAIVPWETRYKVVWDKDFSGKYGDAAQASRTAKTVSILYDPYEPLDAGHVARFTGDNVRHLRAPLLGHRLGSSLQQMGILTPVILGAMNGTLTQAEFYRHLRARRQFPRYQRELFSRAVEAGHPKLAAQLARWVLAQGDNRAIRLGLQKLQQG
;
A
#
# COMPACT_ATOMS: atom_id res chain seq x y z
N MET A 1 33.75 27.40 -30.52
CA MET A 1 33.36 27.60 -29.10
C MET A 1 32.17 26.68 -28.93
N ALA A 2 32.29 25.69 -28.04
CA ALA A 2 31.26 24.68 -27.83
C ALA A 2 29.90 25.35 -27.56
N ARG A 3 28.90 25.04 -28.39
CA ARG A 3 27.57 25.66 -28.34
C ARG A 3 26.59 24.74 -27.61
N THR A 4 26.30 25.04 -26.34
CA THR A 4 25.23 24.34 -25.62
C THR A 4 23.86 24.75 -26.17
N ARG A 5 23.09 23.78 -26.63
CA ARG A 5 21.75 23.98 -27.21
C ARG A 5 20.65 23.50 -26.28
N GLU A 6 19.50 24.14 -26.41
CA GLU A 6 18.25 23.64 -25.82
C GLU A 6 17.85 22.33 -26.51
N VAL A 7 17.41 21.36 -25.72
CA VAL A 7 16.82 20.11 -26.20
C VAL A 7 15.31 20.14 -26.03
N GLY A 8 14.59 19.58 -26.99
CA GLY A 8 13.13 19.49 -26.99
C GLY A 8 12.66 18.04 -27.04
N THR A 9 11.56 17.74 -26.36
CA THR A 9 10.90 16.43 -26.40
C THR A 9 9.39 16.57 -26.29
N LEU A 10 8.65 15.48 -26.55
CA LEU A 10 7.18 15.47 -26.55
C LEU A 10 6.63 14.39 -25.63
N TRP A 11 5.61 14.75 -24.86
CA TRP A 11 4.74 13.81 -24.16
C TRP A 11 3.27 14.19 -24.34
N ILE A 12 2.50 13.37 -25.04
CA ILE A 12 1.14 13.73 -25.47
C ILE A 12 0.23 13.98 -24.25
N GLY A 13 0.23 13.08 -23.28
CA GLY A 13 -0.70 13.13 -22.15
C GLY A 13 -0.47 12.06 -21.09
N GLY A 14 -1.11 12.23 -19.94
CA GLY A 14 -0.96 11.38 -18.76
C GLY A 14 0.39 11.50 -18.01
N GLU A 15 0.48 10.86 -16.86
CA GLU A 15 1.66 10.92 -15.98
C GLU A 15 2.92 10.29 -16.59
N LEU A 16 4.08 10.88 -16.27
CA LEU A 16 5.40 10.30 -16.56
C LEU A 16 5.69 9.10 -15.65
N SER A 17 6.37 8.08 -16.16
CA SER A 17 6.98 7.06 -15.30
C SER A 17 8.36 7.51 -14.83
N TRP A 18 8.96 6.79 -13.89
CA TRP A 18 10.29 7.07 -13.37
C TRP A 18 11.35 7.09 -14.47
N MET A 19 11.15 6.37 -15.58
CA MET A 19 12.09 6.34 -16.70
C MET A 19 12.09 7.68 -17.45
N GLU A 20 10.92 8.23 -17.76
CA GLU A 20 10.83 9.56 -18.37
C GLU A 20 11.34 10.64 -17.41
N GLN A 21 10.98 10.56 -16.12
CA GLN A 21 11.46 11.50 -15.12
C GLN A 21 12.99 11.46 -15.01
N LEU A 22 13.59 10.27 -15.03
CA LEU A 22 15.04 10.07 -15.02
C LEU A 22 15.72 10.75 -16.21
N CYS A 23 15.19 10.54 -17.42
CA CYS A 23 15.71 11.15 -18.63
C CYS A 23 15.60 12.68 -18.59
N LEU A 24 14.43 13.23 -18.29
CA LEU A 24 14.24 14.68 -18.23
C LEU A 24 15.12 15.33 -17.16
N LYS A 25 15.13 14.75 -15.95
CA LYS A 25 15.93 15.25 -14.82
C LYS A 25 17.43 15.18 -15.11
N SER A 26 17.90 14.21 -15.89
CA SER A 26 19.32 14.11 -16.25
C SER A 26 19.83 15.32 -17.04
N PHE A 27 19.01 15.90 -17.94
CA PHE A 27 19.39 17.13 -18.66
C PHE A 27 19.46 18.34 -17.71
N VAL A 28 18.46 18.48 -16.83
CA VAL A 28 18.43 19.55 -15.83
C VAL A 28 19.67 19.49 -14.93
N ASP A 29 19.96 18.30 -14.38
CA ASP A 29 21.09 18.10 -13.47
C ASP A 29 22.45 18.27 -14.17
N ALA A 30 22.52 18.03 -15.49
CA ALA A 30 23.70 18.32 -16.32
C ALA A 30 23.82 19.81 -16.69
N GLY A 31 22.83 20.65 -16.39
CA GLY A 31 22.81 22.07 -16.73
C GLY A 31 22.40 22.37 -18.19
N GLN A 32 21.84 21.39 -18.91
CA GLN A 32 21.34 21.57 -20.27
C GLN A 32 19.84 21.87 -20.26
N LYS A 33 19.43 22.97 -20.91
CA LYS A 33 18.01 23.35 -20.99
C LYS A 33 17.22 22.28 -21.73
N ILE A 34 16.16 21.79 -21.10
CA ILE A 34 15.23 20.82 -21.69
C ILE A 34 13.79 21.34 -21.64
N THR A 35 13.12 21.26 -22.78
CA THR A 35 11.72 21.63 -22.96
C THR A 35 10.88 20.39 -23.24
N LEU A 36 9.91 20.13 -22.35
CA LEU A 36 8.85 19.15 -22.54
C LEU A 36 7.63 19.83 -23.15
N PHE A 37 7.32 19.48 -24.38
CA PHE A 37 6.06 19.83 -25.02
C PHE A 37 4.99 18.81 -24.66
N SER A 38 3.78 19.25 -24.32
CA SER A 38 2.65 18.36 -24.06
C SER A 38 1.32 18.91 -24.57
N TYR A 39 0.37 18.02 -24.85
CA TYR A 39 -0.99 18.41 -25.26
C TYR A 39 -1.97 18.44 -24.08
N GLU A 40 -1.58 17.86 -22.94
CA GLU A 40 -2.27 17.85 -21.65
C GLU A 40 -1.36 18.40 -20.54
N ASP A 41 -1.94 18.73 -19.39
CA ASP A 41 -1.16 19.06 -18.19
C ASP A 41 -0.59 17.78 -17.56
N ILE A 42 0.73 17.74 -17.41
CA ILE A 42 1.46 16.57 -16.90
C ILE A 42 1.83 16.80 -15.42
N PRO A 43 1.18 16.13 -14.46
CA PRO A 43 1.22 16.55 -13.05
C PRO A 43 2.55 16.24 -12.34
N ASN A 44 3.42 15.42 -12.92
CA ASN A 44 4.65 14.93 -12.29
C ASN A 44 5.92 15.16 -13.13
N VAL A 45 6.00 16.33 -13.77
CA VAL A 45 7.21 16.78 -14.49
C VAL A 45 8.30 17.16 -13.49
N PRO A 46 9.55 16.70 -13.64
CA PRO A 46 10.64 17.08 -12.75
C PRO A 46 10.90 18.60 -12.74
N ASP A 47 11.26 19.12 -11.57
CA ASP A 47 11.65 20.53 -11.42
C ASP A 47 12.80 20.92 -12.36
N GLY A 48 12.72 22.13 -12.92
CA GLY A 48 13.70 22.66 -13.86
C GLY A 48 13.45 22.32 -15.34
N VAL A 49 12.53 21.40 -15.64
CA VAL A 49 12.08 21.14 -17.02
C VAL A 49 11.16 22.27 -17.49
N ILE A 50 11.44 22.84 -18.65
CA ILE A 50 10.60 23.88 -19.26
C ILE A 50 9.36 23.20 -19.86
N ARG A 51 8.17 23.74 -19.60
CA ARG A 51 6.88 23.18 -20.08
C ARG A 51 6.29 24.10 -21.14
N ARG A 52 5.92 23.55 -22.30
CA ARG A 52 5.29 24.29 -23.42
C ARG A 52 4.14 23.50 -24.05
N ASP A 53 3.22 24.19 -24.72
CA ASP A 53 2.10 23.52 -25.37
C ASP A 53 2.56 22.89 -26.70
N GLY A 54 2.29 21.60 -26.90
CA GLY A 54 2.59 20.89 -28.14
C GLY A 54 1.95 21.51 -29.38
N ARG A 55 0.85 22.25 -29.20
CA ARG A 55 0.14 22.98 -30.26
C ARG A 55 0.93 24.15 -30.85
N GLU A 56 1.93 24.66 -30.12
CA GLU A 56 2.85 25.68 -30.66
C GLU A 56 3.63 25.15 -31.88
N ILE A 57 3.94 23.85 -31.87
CA ILE A 57 4.64 23.17 -32.96
C ILE A 57 3.65 22.60 -33.97
N LEU A 58 2.60 21.92 -33.52
CA LEU A 58 1.60 21.33 -34.40
C LEU A 58 0.24 21.34 -33.73
N ASP A 59 -0.67 22.18 -34.19
CA ASP A 59 -2.04 22.23 -33.67
C ASP A 59 -2.88 21.12 -34.32
N THR A 60 -3.17 20.06 -33.57
CA THR A 60 -3.88 18.87 -34.06
C THR A 60 -4.47 18.04 -32.91
N ASP A 61 -5.61 17.40 -33.18
CA ASP A 61 -6.19 16.34 -32.33
C ASP A 61 -5.99 14.94 -32.94
N ASP A 62 -5.35 14.85 -34.11
CA ASP A 62 -5.10 13.60 -34.84
C ASP A 62 -3.71 13.03 -34.55
N PHE A 63 -3.61 12.32 -33.43
CA PHE A 63 -2.39 11.64 -32.97
C PHE A 63 -2.20 10.28 -33.65
N ILE A 64 -1.70 10.29 -34.89
CA ILE A 64 -1.50 9.07 -35.70
C ILE A 64 -0.63 8.00 -35.00
N LYS A 65 -0.98 6.72 -35.21
CA LYS A 65 -0.29 5.57 -34.62
C LYS A 65 0.07 4.53 -35.68
N TYR A 66 1.16 3.80 -35.45
CA TYR A 66 1.35 2.54 -36.18
C TYR A 66 0.23 1.55 -35.80
N GLU A 67 -0.63 1.17 -36.74
CA GLU A 67 -1.81 0.31 -36.50
C GLU A 67 -1.40 -1.04 -35.89
N LYS A 68 -0.37 -1.68 -36.45
CA LYS A 68 0.11 -2.99 -35.98
C LYS A 68 0.66 -2.98 -34.56
N LYS A 69 1.17 -1.84 -34.08
CA LYS A 69 1.84 -1.73 -32.77
C LYS A 69 1.09 -0.85 -31.77
N ASN A 70 0.00 -0.20 -32.19
CA ASN A 70 -0.74 0.79 -31.40
C ASN A 70 0.21 1.79 -30.70
N SER A 71 1.12 2.41 -31.47
CA SER A 71 2.23 3.21 -30.93
C SER A 71 2.27 4.61 -31.51
N TYR A 72 2.30 5.61 -30.62
CA TYR A 72 2.47 7.04 -30.93
C TYR A 72 3.86 7.43 -31.43
N ALA A 73 4.79 6.47 -31.58
CA ALA A 73 6.11 6.75 -32.15
C ALA A 73 6.00 7.37 -33.56
N LEU A 74 4.98 7.01 -34.33
CA LEU A 74 4.73 7.60 -35.65
C LEU A 74 4.38 9.09 -35.55
N PHE A 75 3.53 9.48 -34.59
CA PHE A 75 3.23 10.89 -34.34
C PHE A 75 4.47 11.64 -33.83
N ALA A 76 5.28 11.04 -32.94
CA ALA A 76 6.53 11.64 -32.50
C ALA A 76 7.55 11.81 -33.65
N ASP A 77 7.62 10.86 -34.59
CA ASP A 77 8.42 10.96 -35.82
C ASP A 77 7.98 12.16 -36.68
N TYR A 78 6.67 12.37 -36.82
CA TYR A 78 6.13 13.52 -37.54
C TYR A 78 6.40 14.84 -36.79
N TRP A 79 6.04 14.90 -35.51
CA TRP A 79 6.11 16.09 -34.68
C TRP A 79 7.55 16.59 -34.51
N ARG A 80 8.54 15.70 -34.33
CA ARG A 80 9.94 16.09 -34.13
C ARG A 80 10.52 16.87 -35.32
N ILE A 81 10.14 16.53 -36.55
CA ILE A 81 10.59 17.26 -37.74
C ILE A 81 9.96 18.65 -37.78
N HIS A 82 8.67 18.76 -37.46
CA HIS A 82 8.01 20.07 -37.33
C HIS A 82 8.63 20.93 -36.23
N MET A 83 9.06 20.34 -35.11
CA MET A 83 9.79 21.03 -34.06
C MET A 83 11.11 21.59 -34.58
N ILE A 84 11.92 20.76 -35.26
CA ILE A 84 13.20 21.20 -35.85
C ILE A 84 12.99 22.35 -36.83
N ALA A 85 11.94 22.30 -37.65
CA ALA A 85 11.62 23.35 -38.60
C ALA A 85 11.17 24.68 -37.95
N LYS A 86 10.48 24.60 -36.79
CA LYS A 86 9.91 25.77 -36.09
C LYS A 86 10.78 26.32 -34.97
N CYS A 87 11.72 25.54 -34.45
CA CYS A 87 12.60 25.91 -33.34
C CYS A 87 14.07 25.80 -33.79
N PRO A 88 14.61 26.84 -34.46
CA PRO A 88 15.97 26.83 -34.97
C PRO A 88 17.01 26.44 -33.91
N SER A 89 17.91 25.53 -34.27
CA SER A 89 18.98 25.00 -33.42
C SER A 89 18.54 24.23 -32.16
N MET A 90 17.27 23.86 -32.01
CA MET A 90 16.83 22.91 -30.98
C MET A 90 17.17 21.48 -31.38
N ILE A 91 17.68 20.68 -30.44
CA ILE A 91 17.95 19.26 -30.66
C ILE A 91 16.76 18.46 -30.13
N TRP A 92 16.16 17.61 -30.95
CA TRP A 92 15.17 16.64 -30.49
C TRP A 92 15.83 15.52 -29.68
N VAL A 93 15.20 15.14 -28.57
CA VAL A 93 15.51 13.91 -27.83
C VAL A 93 14.22 13.13 -27.53
N ASP A 94 14.23 11.81 -27.69
CA ASP A 94 13.13 10.96 -27.21
C ASP A 94 13.07 11.01 -25.67
N THR A 95 11.89 10.82 -25.08
CA THR A 95 11.71 10.89 -23.61
C THR A 95 12.38 9.74 -22.84
N ASP A 96 12.99 8.78 -23.54
CA ASP A 96 13.80 7.68 -23.01
C ASP A 96 15.31 7.86 -23.30
N VAL A 97 15.75 9.08 -23.61
CA VAL A 97 17.17 9.46 -23.76
C VAL A 97 17.68 10.12 -22.49
N TYR A 98 18.70 9.53 -21.88
CA TYR A 98 19.39 10.06 -20.70
C TYR A 98 20.58 10.94 -21.12
N CYS A 99 20.73 12.11 -20.52
CA CYS A 99 21.87 13.00 -20.69
C CYS A 99 23.05 12.51 -19.85
N TRP A 100 24.11 12.07 -20.50
CA TRP A 100 25.35 11.64 -19.84
C TRP A 100 26.26 12.83 -19.55
N GLN A 101 26.38 13.73 -20.52
CA GLN A 101 27.06 15.02 -20.43
C GLN A 101 26.38 16.02 -21.38
N VAL A 102 26.65 17.31 -21.18
CA VAL A 102 26.09 18.38 -22.02
C VAL A 102 26.38 18.12 -23.50
N MET A 103 25.35 18.20 -24.35
CA MET A 103 25.52 18.12 -25.80
C MET A 103 25.99 19.48 -26.35
N ASP A 104 27.28 19.60 -26.64
CA ASP A 104 27.95 20.85 -26.99
C ASP A 104 28.44 20.90 -28.45
N TYR A 105 27.65 20.32 -29.36
CA TYR A 105 27.96 20.23 -30.79
C TYR A 105 27.91 21.58 -31.51
N ASP A 106 29.02 21.97 -32.15
CA ASP A 106 29.09 23.19 -32.97
C ASP A 106 28.15 23.14 -34.20
N SER A 107 28.03 21.99 -34.85
CA SER A 107 27.22 21.79 -36.07
C SER A 107 25.73 21.59 -35.76
N ASP A 108 24.82 22.24 -36.50
CA ASP A 108 23.36 22.01 -36.39
C ASP A 108 22.94 20.60 -36.85
N TYR A 109 23.80 19.87 -37.57
CA TYR A 109 23.64 18.44 -37.82
C TYR A 109 24.06 17.62 -36.60
N VAL A 110 23.07 17.13 -35.86
CA VAL A 110 23.24 16.24 -34.69
C VAL A 110 22.45 14.97 -34.96
N MET A 111 23.13 13.89 -35.33
CA MET A 111 22.57 12.60 -35.75
C MET A 111 23.56 11.51 -35.37
N GLY A 112 23.11 10.35 -34.88
CA GLY A 112 24.01 9.23 -34.55
C GLY A 112 23.71 7.95 -35.30
N PHE A 113 24.75 7.17 -35.59
CA PHE A 113 24.59 5.80 -36.11
C PHE A 113 23.96 4.89 -35.06
N GLU A 114 23.01 4.04 -35.46
CA GLU A 114 22.25 3.15 -34.55
C GLU A 114 22.94 1.82 -34.25
N LEU A 115 23.76 1.34 -35.20
CA LEU A 115 24.34 0.01 -35.19
C LEU A 115 25.82 0.07 -35.59
N PRO A 116 26.66 -0.83 -35.07
CA PRO A 116 28.04 -1.00 -35.56
C PRO A 116 28.05 -1.26 -37.07
N ASP A 117 29.04 -0.70 -37.76
CA ASP A 117 29.31 -0.93 -39.20
C ASP A 117 28.08 -0.74 -40.12
N SER A 118 27.25 0.28 -39.84
CA SER A 118 25.99 0.52 -40.53
C SER A 118 25.80 1.97 -40.96
N ASP A 119 25.25 2.19 -42.17
CA ASP A 119 24.75 3.50 -42.62
C ASP A 119 23.43 3.92 -41.93
N ARG A 120 22.95 3.14 -40.94
CA ARG A 120 21.66 3.38 -40.29
C ARG A 120 21.77 4.48 -39.25
N VAL A 121 21.11 5.60 -39.51
CA VAL A 121 21.00 6.75 -38.61
C VAL A 121 19.72 6.64 -37.80
N ASN A 122 19.84 6.74 -36.47
CA ASN A 122 18.68 6.77 -35.57
C ASN A 122 18.12 8.20 -35.49
N ASN A 123 16.87 8.34 -35.05
CA ASN A 123 16.20 9.64 -34.89
C ASN A 123 15.88 10.00 -33.43
N ALA A 124 16.24 9.14 -32.46
CA ALA A 124 16.00 9.40 -31.03
C ALA A 124 16.79 10.59 -30.47
N VAL A 125 17.91 10.96 -31.10
CA VAL A 125 18.59 12.25 -30.90
C VAL A 125 18.76 12.85 -32.29
N LEU A 126 18.15 14.01 -32.55
CA LEU A 126 18.10 14.59 -33.89
C LEU A 126 18.12 16.12 -33.87
N GLY A 127 19.15 16.70 -34.48
CA GLY A 127 19.23 18.11 -34.85
C GLY A 127 19.53 18.22 -36.34
N LEU A 128 18.79 19.06 -37.04
CA LEU A 128 19.06 19.46 -38.41
C LEU A 128 18.95 20.99 -38.51
N PRO A 129 19.68 21.66 -39.41
CA PRO A 129 19.43 23.05 -39.71
C PRO A 129 18.01 23.22 -40.29
N TYR A 130 17.23 24.15 -39.76
CA TYR A 130 15.83 24.34 -40.13
C TYR A 130 15.64 24.75 -41.61
N ASP A 131 16.65 25.40 -42.20
CA ASP A 131 16.70 25.92 -43.56
C ASP A 131 17.48 25.03 -44.55
N ALA A 132 17.97 23.86 -44.10
CA ALA A 132 18.71 22.94 -44.96
C ALA A 132 17.78 22.14 -45.90
N ALA A 133 18.30 21.79 -47.08
CA ALA A 133 17.58 21.00 -48.08
C ALA A 133 17.05 19.66 -47.54
N ILE A 134 17.79 19.00 -46.64
CA ILE A 134 17.33 17.75 -46.00
C ILE A 134 16.03 17.95 -45.21
N THR A 135 15.91 19.05 -44.46
CA THR A 135 14.74 19.34 -43.64
C THR A 135 13.52 19.61 -44.53
N ALA A 136 13.69 20.39 -45.60
CA ALA A 136 12.65 20.65 -46.58
C ALA A 136 12.19 19.37 -47.31
N ASP A 137 13.13 18.54 -47.76
CA ASP A 137 12.83 17.28 -48.45
C ASP A 137 12.10 16.28 -47.55
N ILE A 138 12.45 16.20 -46.26
CA ILE A 138 11.76 15.36 -45.28
C ILE A 138 10.33 15.87 -45.06
N LEU A 139 10.13 17.17 -44.86
CA LEU A 139 8.81 17.76 -44.67
C LEU A 139 7.91 17.50 -45.89
N ALA A 140 8.42 17.74 -47.11
CA ALA A 140 7.69 17.45 -48.34
C ALA A 140 7.31 15.97 -48.47
N PHE A 141 8.18 15.06 -48.01
CA PHE A 141 7.87 13.63 -47.98
C PHE A 141 6.76 13.28 -46.97
N MET A 142 6.69 14.00 -45.84
CA MET A 142 5.70 13.78 -44.78
C MET A 142 4.33 14.43 -45.06
N GLU A 143 4.24 15.39 -46.01
CA GLU A 143 2.97 16.03 -46.40
C GLU A 143 1.94 15.02 -46.96
N ASP A 144 2.39 14.03 -47.74
CA ASP A 144 1.53 12.96 -48.24
C ASP A 144 1.56 11.76 -47.28
N ARG A 145 0.46 11.58 -46.52
CA ARG A 145 0.27 10.42 -45.63
C ARG A 145 0.06 9.09 -46.34
N TYR A 146 -0.05 9.11 -47.68
CA TYR A 146 -0.09 7.93 -48.54
C TYR A 146 1.18 7.81 -49.39
N SER A 147 2.23 8.55 -49.05
CA SER A 147 3.52 8.50 -49.74
C SER A 147 4.10 7.09 -49.74
N ILE A 148 4.67 6.70 -50.87
CA ILE A 148 5.38 5.43 -51.04
C ILE A 148 6.87 5.71 -50.85
N ALA A 149 7.40 5.32 -49.69
CA ALA A 149 8.80 5.57 -49.35
C ALA A 149 9.76 4.99 -50.41
N PRO A 150 10.65 5.80 -51.01
CA PRO A 150 11.55 5.34 -52.07
C PRO A 150 12.60 4.33 -51.55
N PHE A 151 12.83 4.31 -50.24
CA PHE A 151 13.76 3.41 -49.55
C PHE A 151 13.11 2.09 -49.08
N LEU A 152 11.83 1.85 -49.39
CA LEU A 152 11.22 0.54 -49.15
C LEU A 152 11.75 -0.50 -50.16
N PRO A 153 11.79 -1.80 -49.78
CA PRO A 153 12.10 -2.88 -50.72
C PRO A 153 11.22 -2.81 -51.96
N ARG A 154 11.80 -3.04 -53.15
CA ARG A 154 11.12 -2.93 -54.45
C ARG A 154 9.73 -3.58 -54.46
N ARG A 155 9.63 -4.83 -53.99
CA ARG A 155 8.38 -5.57 -53.89
C ARG A 155 7.29 -4.84 -53.10
N ARG A 156 7.63 -4.20 -51.97
CA ARG A 156 6.64 -3.44 -51.18
C ARG A 156 6.19 -2.17 -51.89
N ARG A 157 7.09 -1.51 -52.62
CA ARG A 157 6.71 -0.33 -53.43
C ARG A 157 5.74 -0.73 -54.52
N GLU A 158 6.01 -1.82 -55.25
CA GLU A 158 5.12 -2.38 -56.26
C GLU A 158 3.75 -2.77 -55.66
N GLU A 159 3.72 -3.39 -54.47
CA GLU A 159 2.48 -3.70 -53.74
C GLU A 159 1.67 -2.43 -53.39
N TYR A 160 2.34 -1.36 -52.95
CA TYR A 160 1.69 -0.09 -52.58
C TYR A 160 1.22 0.70 -53.81
N GLU A 161 1.99 0.67 -54.90
CA GLU A 161 1.61 1.26 -56.19
C GLU A 161 0.38 0.56 -56.76
N ALA A 162 0.34 -0.79 -56.74
CA ALA A 162 -0.81 -1.56 -57.16
C ALA A 162 -2.06 -1.26 -56.30
N ALA A 163 -1.90 -1.16 -54.98
CA ALA A 163 -2.99 -0.80 -54.07
C ALA A 163 -3.52 0.62 -54.35
N ARG A 164 -2.63 1.59 -54.61
CA ARG A 164 -2.99 2.96 -55.03
C ARG A 164 -3.75 2.96 -56.37
N ALA A 165 -3.27 2.22 -57.37
CA ALA A 165 -3.93 2.08 -58.66
C ALA A 165 -5.33 1.43 -58.55
N ALA A 166 -5.51 0.53 -57.57
CA ALA A 166 -6.80 -0.08 -57.24
C ALA A 166 -7.71 0.81 -56.38
N GLY A 167 -7.37 2.09 -56.15
CA GLY A 167 -8.15 3.03 -55.35
C GLY A 167 -8.09 2.78 -53.83
N LYS A 168 -7.12 1.97 -53.36
CA LYS A 168 -6.92 1.62 -51.95
C LYS A 168 -5.49 1.93 -51.50
N PRO A 169 -5.05 3.20 -51.53
CA PRO A 169 -3.68 3.55 -51.16
C PRO A 169 -3.39 3.19 -49.70
N VAL A 170 -2.16 2.75 -49.43
CA VAL A 170 -1.73 2.31 -48.09
C VAL A 170 -1.33 3.53 -47.26
N HIS A 171 -2.11 3.84 -46.23
CA HIS A 171 -1.84 4.95 -45.32
C HIS A 171 -0.57 4.68 -44.49
N ILE A 172 0.14 5.74 -44.11
CA ILE A 172 1.41 5.66 -43.36
C ILE A 172 1.29 4.86 -42.05
N THR A 173 0.13 4.87 -41.41
CA THR A 173 -0.17 4.09 -40.19
C THR A 173 -0.09 2.57 -40.40
N GLN A 174 -0.24 2.10 -41.64
CA GLN A 174 -0.19 0.70 -42.06
C GLN A 174 1.20 0.28 -42.54
N GLN A 175 2.06 1.25 -42.82
CA GLN A 175 3.42 1.03 -43.33
C GLN A 175 4.37 0.52 -42.22
N PRO A 176 5.56 0.00 -42.60
CA PRO A 176 6.49 -0.60 -41.65
C PRO A 176 7.01 0.38 -40.59
N TRP A 177 7.40 -0.16 -39.44
CA TRP A 177 8.02 0.63 -38.37
C TRP A 177 9.26 1.37 -38.84
N GLY A 178 9.36 2.65 -38.49
CA GLY A 178 10.51 3.49 -38.80
C GLY A 178 10.46 4.13 -40.18
N VAL A 179 9.35 3.98 -40.93
CA VAL A 179 9.17 4.57 -42.27
C VAL A 179 9.31 6.10 -42.25
N TRP A 180 8.81 6.78 -41.22
CA TRP A 180 9.04 8.22 -40.98
C TRP A 180 10.09 8.49 -39.90
N GLY A 181 10.71 7.43 -39.40
CA GLY A 181 11.75 7.50 -38.38
C GLY A 181 13.13 7.14 -38.94
N PRO A 182 13.85 6.17 -38.34
CA PRO A 182 15.23 5.87 -38.73
C PRO A 182 15.44 5.53 -40.22
N MET A 183 14.45 4.91 -40.89
CA MET A 183 14.59 4.54 -42.32
C MET A 183 14.65 5.79 -43.20
N MET A 184 13.78 6.77 -42.93
CA MET A 184 13.72 8.04 -43.65
C MET A 184 14.97 8.87 -43.39
N ILE A 185 15.38 9.02 -42.13
CA ILE A 185 16.57 9.80 -41.78
C ILE A 185 17.81 9.21 -42.42
N SER A 186 17.99 7.88 -42.38
CA SER A 186 19.11 7.21 -43.05
C SER A 186 19.13 7.48 -44.56
N TYR A 187 17.96 7.39 -45.22
CA TYR A 187 17.84 7.63 -46.65
C TYR A 187 18.20 9.08 -47.03
N PHE A 188 17.60 10.07 -46.36
CA PHE A 188 17.85 11.47 -46.69
C PHE A 188 19.26 11.92 -46.30
N ALA A 189 19.81 11.44 -45.16
CA ALA A 189 21.20 11.70 -44.81
C ALA A 189 22.15 11.22 -45.93
N LYS A 190 21.90 10.03 -46.50
CA LYS A 190 22.66 9.51 -47.63
C LYS A 190 22.42 10.31 -48.92
N LYS A 191 21.16 10.61 -49.25
CA LYS A 191 20.77 11.38 -50.45
C LYS A 191 21.47 12.75 -50.50
N HIS A 192 21.61 13.41 -49.35
CA HIS A 192 22.27 14.71 -49.23
C HIS A 192 23.77 14.63 -48.93
N GLY A 193 24.38 13.44 -48.92
CA GLY A 193 25.82 13.28 -48.70
C GLY A 193 26.29 13.62 -47.27
N LEU A 194 25.40 13.50 -46.28
CA LEU A 194 25.61 13.94 -44.90
C LEU A 194 26.15 12.85 -43.96
N LEU A 195 26.46 11.64 -44.45
CA LEU A 195 26.95 10.55 -43.59
C LEU A 195 28.23 10.91 -42.82
N THR A 196 29.09 11.79 -43.37
CA THR A 196 30.30 12.29 -42.70
C THR A 196 30.01 13.28 -41.57
N LYS A 197 28.77 13.76 -41.44
CA LYS A 197 28.29 14.65 -40.36
C LYS A 197 27.63 13.88 -39.22
N VAL A 198 27.39 12.58 -39.38
CA VAL A 198 26.75 11.73 -38.38
C VAL A 198 27.78 11.38 -37.30
N GLN A 199 27.41 11.58 -36.04
CA GLN A 199 28.20 11.20 -34.87
C GLN A 199 28.36 9.68 -34.79
N PRO A 200 29.49 9.21 -34.23
CA PRO A 200 29.73 7.78 -34.10
C PRO A 200 28.75 7.14 -33.12
N LEU A 201 28.63 5.82 -33.17
CA LEU A 201 27.66 5.02 -32.42
C LEU A 201 27.67 5.36 -30.91
N GLU A 202 28.86 5.53 -30.35
CA GLU A 202 29.12 5.71 -28.92
C GLU A 202 28.64 7.07 -28.40
N ALA A 203 28.36 8.03 -29.28
CA ALA A 203 27.91 9.37 -28.90
C ALA A 203 26.53 9.33 -28.20
N PHE A 204 25.60 8.52 -28.73
CA PHE A 204 24.22 8.43 -28.23
C PHE A 204 23.74 6.99 -27.97
N TYR A 205 24.36 6.00 -28.63
CA TYR A 205 23.92 4.61 -28.63
C TYR A 205 25.06 3.62 -28.29
N PRO A 206 25.91 3.88 -27.26
CA PRO A 206 26.99 2.96 -26.88
C PRO A 206 26.48 1.56 -26.49
N VAL A 207 25.21 1.47 -26.08
CA VAL A 207 24.48 0.21 -25.96
C VAL A 207 23.40 0.15 -27.05
N PRO A 208 23.66 -0.52 -28.20
CA PRO A 208 22.71 -0.58 -29.29
C PRO A 208 21.48 -1.45 -28.93
N PHE A 209 20.39 -1.32 -29.69
CA PHE A 209 19.11 -1.98 -29.41
C PHE A 209 19.19 -3.50 -29.14
N PRO A 210 20.01 -4.31 -29.87
CA PRO A 210 20.17 -5.74 -29.57
C PRO A 210 20.67 -6.00 -28.15
N ASP A 211 21.49 -5.08 -27.63
CA ASP A 211 22.16 -5.17 -26.33
C ASP A 211 21.46 -4.39 -25.21
N ARG A 212 20.32 -3.74 -25.51
CA ARG A 212 19.59 -2.86 -24.57
C ARG A 212 19.37 -3.41 -23.16
N THR A 213 19.29 -4.73 -23.00
CA THR A 213 19.10 -5.37 -21.68
C THR A 213 20.33 -5.25 -20.77
N LYS A 214 21.48 -4.77 -21.26
CA LYS A 214 22.62 -4.38 -20.41
C LYS A 214 22.22 -3.29 -19.40
N MET A 215 21.33 -2.37 -19.78
CA MET A 215 20.85 -1.28 -18.90
C MET A 215 20.15 -1.78 -17.63
N ILE A 216 19.52 -2.96 -17.69
CA ILE A 216 18.78 -3.54 -16.56
C ILE A 216 19.61 -4.60 -15.81
N LYS A 217 20.92 -4.67 -16.10
CA LYS A 217 21.92 -5.55 -15.44
C LYS A 217 22.93 -4.69 -14.68
N ARG A 218 23.95 -5.32 -14.08
CA ARG A 218 25.02 -4.65 -13.31
C ARG A 218 25.60 -3.45 -14.06
N ALA A 219 25.79 -2.33 -13.36
CA ALA A 219 26.23 -1.04 -13.93
C ALA A 219 27.47 -1.14 -14.83
N GLN A 220 28.47 -1.91 -14.40
CA GLN A 220 29.70 -2.17 -15.16
C GLN A 220 29.46 -2.55 -16.63
N LYS A 221 28.38 -3.30 -16.93
CA LYS A 221 28.07 -3.74 -18.31
C LYS A 221 27.75 -2.61 -19.27
N VAL A 222 27.32 -1.46 -18.75
CA VAL A 222 27.08 -0.24 -19.53
C VAL A 222 28.30 0.65 -19.47
N GLU A 223 28.93 0.79 -18.29
CA GLU A 223 30.15 1.58 -18.09
C GLU A 223 31.27 1.15 -19.03
N ASP A 224 31.43 -0.16 -19.28
CA ASP A 224 32.40 -0.72 -20.24
C ASP A 224 32.14 -0.29 -21.70
N CYS A 225 30.95 0.22 -22.01
CA CYS A 225 30.58 0.69 -23.36
C CYS A 225 30.69 2.22 -23.51
N LEU A 226 30.91 2.96 -22.41
CA LEU A 226 30.98 4.42 -22.44
C LEU A 226 32.35 4.89 -22.92
N THR A 227 32.37 6.03 -23.61
CA THR A 227 33.61 6.67 -24.09
C THR A 227 33.55 8.18 -23.80
N ASP A 228 34.67 8.87 -23.96
CA ASP A 228 34.71 10.33 -23.83
C ASP A 228 33.80 11.07 -24.83
N GLN A 229 33.40 10.39 -25.91
CA GLN A 229 32.48 10.93 -26.93
C GLN A 229 31.00 10.78 -26.55
N THR A 230 30.67 9.99 -25.52
CA THR A 230 29.28 9.71 -25.13
C THR A 230 28.64 10.93 -24.48
N THR A 231 27.68 11.56 -25.14
CA THR A 231 26.91 12.70 -24.58
C THR A 231 25.53 12.29 -24.10
N ALA A 232 24.95 11.24 -24.68
CA ALA A 232 23.68 10.71 -24.24
C ALA A 232 23.59 9.19 -24.34
N LEU A 233 22.57 8.64 -23.70
CA LEU A 233 22.28 7.22 -23.65
C LEU A 233 20.81 6.98 -23.97
N HIS A 234 20.54 6.35 -25.11
CA HIS A 234 19.19 5.86 -25.37
C HIS A 234 18.89 4.66 -24.46
N LEU A 235 17.99 4.82 -23.49
CA LEU A 235 17.65 3.76 -22.52
C LEU A 235 16.71 2.70 -23.11
N TRP A 236 16.15 2.98 -24.28
CA TRP A 236 15.22 2.15 -25.05
C TRP A 236 13.93 1.82 -24.26
N ALA A 237 12.81 2.45 -24.60
CA ALA A 237 11.50 2.22 -23.95
C ALA A 237 11.01 0.78 -24.04
N SER A 238 11.62 -0.08 -24.87
CA SER A 238 11.40 -1.53 -24.85
C SER A 238 11.92 -2.20 -23.57
N ASN A 239 12.89 -1.62 -22.87
CA ASN A 239 13.34 -2.09 -21.56
C ASN A 239 12.24 -1.96 -20.50
N LYS A 240 11.27 -1.04 -20.65
CA LYS A 240 10.10 -0.98 -19.74
C LYS A 240 9.34 -2.30 -19.68
N ARG A 241 9.23 -3.00 -20.82
CA ARG A 241 8.61 -4.32 -20.89
C ARG A 241 9.42 -5.37 -20.12
N GLU A 242 10.74 -5.37 -20.27
CA GLU A 242 11.60 -6.31 -19.56
C GLU A 242 11.59 -6.04 -18.05
N LEU A 243 11.60 -4.77 -17.64
CA LEU A 243 11.45 -4.34 -16.24
C LEU A 243 10.08 -4.76 -15.68
N GLY A 244 8.99 -4.52 -16.40
CA GLY A 244 7.65 -4.96 -15.99
C GLY A 244 7.54 -6.48 -15.84
N MET A 245 8.06 -7.24 -16.81
CA MET A 245 7.96 -8.71 -16.82
C MET A 245 8.86 -9.40 -15.81
N ARG A 246 10.09 -8.88 -15.61
CA ARG A 246 11.09 -9.56 -14.79
C ARG A 246 11.14 -8.99 -13.38
N PHE A 247 10.88 -7.69 -13.22
CA PHE A 247 11.26 -6.92 -12.05
C PHE A 247 10.10 -6.07 -11.48
N GLY A 248 8.85 -6.37 -11.84
CA GLY A 248 7.68 -5.63 -11.34
C GLY A 248 7.66 -4.14 -11.71
N GLY A 249 8.46 -3.73 -12.70
CA GLY A 249 8.60 -2.33 -13.11
C GLY A 249 9.65 -1.53 -12.33
N ILE A 250 10.35 -2.12 -11.37
CA ILE A 250 11.39 -1.46 -10.57
C ILE A 250 12.77 -2.00 -10.99
N PRO A 251 13.79 -1.15 -11.21
CA PRO A 251 15.13 -1.63 -11.51
C PRO A 251 15.77 -2.45 -10.38
N LYS A 252 16.51 -3.49 -10.76
CA LYS A 252 17.30 -4.32 -9.82
C LYS A 252 18.32 -3.45 -9.08
N LEU A 253 18.43 -3.58 -7.76
CA LEU A 253 19.51 -2.97 -6.97
C LEU A 253 20.90 -3.28 -7.57
N GLY A 254 21.73 -2.25 -7.72
CA GLY A 254 23.06 -2.32 -8.34
C GLY A 254 23.03 -2.50 -9.87
N SER A 255 21.85 -2.47 -10.50
CA SER A 255 21.76 -2.32 -11.95
C SER A 255 22.12 -0.90 -12.39
N PHE A 256 22.44 -0.73 -13.67
CA PHE A 256 22.76 0.59 -14.21
C PHE A 256 21.63 1.59 -13.96
N LEU A 257 20.37 1.20 -14.22
CA LEU A 257 19.22 2.08 -13.95
C LEU A 257 19.00 2.38 -12.47
N ASP A 258 19.27 1.45 -11.55
CA ASP A 258 19.23 1.74 -10.10
C ASP A 258 20.30 2.76 -9.69
N VAL A 259 21.52 2.64 -10.23
CA VAL A 259 22.59 3.61 -9.99
C VAL A 259 22.19 5.00 -10.49
N LEU A 260 21.60 5.09 -11.68
CA LEU A 260 21.13 6.36 -12.23
C LEU A 260 19.96 6.94 -11.42
N LEU A 261 18.98 6.12 -11.02
CA LEU A 261 17.87 6.57 -10.17
C LEU A 261 18.37 7.18 -8.86
N LYS A 262 19.35 6.52 -8.20
CA LYS A 262 20.00 7.05 -6.99
C LYS A 262 20.75 8.35 -7.24
N LYS A 263 21.53 8.42 -8.32
CA LYS A 263 22.27 9.63 -8.73
C LYS A 263 21.33 10.83 -8.84
N HIS A 264 20.13 10.62 -9.40
CA HIS A 264 19.13 11.67 -9.61
C HIS A 264 18.07 11.74 -8.50
N GLN A 265 18.23 11.00 -7.40
CA GLN A 265 17.30 11.00 -6.27
C GLN A 265 15.84 10.70 -6.68
N ILE A 266 15.65 9.77 -7.63
CA ILE A 266 14.33 9.36 -8.11
C ILE A 266 13.98 8.01 -7.48
N ARG A 267 12.82 7.96 -6.84
CA ARG A 267 12.23 6.73 -6.28
C ARG A 267 11.25 6.11 -7.27
N PRO A 268 11.56 4.95 -7.88
CA PRO A 268 10.73 4.35 -8.92
C PRO A 268 9.34 3.92 -8.44
N GLU A 269 9.14 3.79 -7.12
CA GLU A 269 7.89 3.39 -6.48
C GLU A 269 6.79 4.47 -6.60
N PHE A 270 7.15 5.74 -6.73
CA PHE A 270 6.20 6.85 -6.82
C PHE A 270 5.75 7.18 -8.26
N ALA A 271 6.48 6.67 -9.25
CA ALA A 271 6.15 6.82 -10.67
C ALA A 271 6.35 5.49 -11.42
N PRO A 272 5.65 4.42 -11.06
CA PRO A 272 5.88 3.09 -11.60
C PRO A 272 5.68 3.04 -13.12
N LEU A 273 6.36 2.09 -13.77
CA LEU A 273 6.20 1.87 -15.21
C LEU A 273 4.78 1.40 -15.53
N LYS A 274 3.96 2.31 -16.06
CA LYS A 274 2.70 1.98 -16.73
C LYS A 274 3.06 1.35 -18.08
N GLY A 275 2.64 0.10 -18.32
CA GLY A 275 3.16 -0.70 -19.46
C GLY A 275 2.97 -0.13 -20.87
N ARG A 276 3.49 -0.86 -21.88
CA ARG A 276 3.55 -0.42 -23.30
C ARG A 276 2.58 -1.22 -24.18
N ALA A 277 1.85 -0.54 -25.07
CA ALA A 277 0.83 -1.08 -25.97
C ALA A 277 -0.38 -1.69 -25.22
N ASN A 278 -0.98 -2.79 -25.69
CA ASN A 278 -2.18 -3.41 -25.08
C ASN A 278 -1.92 -4.09 -23.72
N ARG A 279 -0.78 -3.83 -23.09
CA ARG A 279 -0.43 -4.35 -21.76
C ARG A 279 -0.20 -3.18 -20.83
N VAL A 280 -1.24 -2.84 -20.08
CA VAL A 280 -1.13 -1.99 -18.91
C VAL A 280 -0.42 -2.84 -17.85
N PHE A 281 0.86 -2.58 -17.60
CA PHE A 281 1.39 -2.85 -16.27
C PHE A 281 0.80 -1.74 -15.42
N GLU A 282 -0.42 -1.93 -14.91
CA GLU A 282 -0.65 -1.26 -13.64
C GLU A 282 0.48 -1.80 -12.75
N PRO A 283 1.17 -0.97 -11.94
CA PRO A 283 1.72 -1.52 -10.72
C PRO A 283 0.50 -2.21 -10.11
N LYS A 284 0.35 -3.55 -10.26
CA LYS A 284 -0.89 -4.29 -9.96
C LYS A 284 -1.56 -3.52 -8.85
N SER A 285 -2.64 -2.77 -9.07
CA SER A 285 -3.12 -1.80 -8.08
C SER A 285 -3.11 -2.53 -6.75
N ALA A 286 -2.18 -2.16 -5.88
CA ALA A 286 -1.43 -3.12 -5.05
C ALA A 286 -2.28 -4.31 -4.64
N ASP A 287 -2.04 -5.45 -5.29
CA ASP A 287 -2.90 -6.65 -5.29
C ASP A 287 -3.51 -6.86 -3.90
N LEU A 288 -4.73 -6.36 -3.67
CA LEU A 288 -5.39 -6.48 -2.37
C LEU A 288 -5.49 -7.96 -1.99
N GLY A 289 -5.53 -8.85 -2.99
CA GLY A 289 -5.46 -10.29 -2.83
C GLY A 289 -4.29 -10.75 -1.96
N ILE A 290 -3.19 -9.99 -1.88
CA ILE A 290 -2.07 -10.35 -1.01
C ILE A 290 -2.28 -9.95 0.45
N ILE A 291 -2.98 -8.84 0.70
CA ILE A 291 -3.41 -8.47 2.04
C ILE A 291 -4.56 -9.40 2.45
N GLU A 292 -5.50 -9.69 1.57
CA GLU A 292 -6.59 -10.63 1.79
C GLU A 292 -6.07 -12.05 2.08
N ALA A 293 -5.01 -12.50 1.39
CA ALA A 293 -4.34 -13.78 1.66
C ALA A 293 -3.76 -13.86 3.08
N THR A 294 -3.54 -12.73 3.76
CA THR A 294 -3.14 -12.75 5.17
C THR A 294 -4.30 -13.12 6.11
N GLY A 295 -5.54 -13.10 5.61
CA GLY A 295 -6.75 -13.36 6.41
C GLY A 295 -7.20 -12.18 7.26
N VAL A 296 -6.60 -10.99 7.10
CA VAL A 296 -7.03 -9.78 7.80
C VAL A 296 -8.35 -9.29 7.21
N GLY A 297 -9.43 -9.37 7.99
CA GLY A 297 -10.76 -8.94 7.57
C GLY A 297 -10.99 -7.41 7.66
N ALA A 298 -10.28 -6.74 8.57
CA ALA A 298 -10.40 -5.31 8.80
C ALA A 298 -9.08 -4.70 9.28
N VAL A 299 -8.69 -3.57 8.71
CA VAL A 299 -7.50 -2.79 9.09
C VAL A 299 -7.94 -1.40 9.54
N SER A 300 -7.70 -1.05 10.79
CA SER A 300 -7.91 0.31 11.30
C SER A 300 -6.63 1.14 11.23
N SER A 301 -5.46 0.49 11.27
CA SER A 301 -4.16 1.13 11.11
C SER A 301 -3.17 0.24 10.34
N ILE A 302 -2.40 0.87 9.45
CA ILE A 302 -1.33 0.24 8.67
C ILE A 302 -0.02 0.96 8.89
N ALA A 303 1.10 0.24 8.85
CA ALA A 303 2.42 0.83 8.79
C ALA A 303 3.24 0.32 7.59
N ASP A 304 4.04 1.20 6.98
CA ASP A 304 5.06 0.84 5.99
C ASP A 304 6.46 1.14 6.53
N LEU A 305 7.27 0.08 6.68
CA LEU A 305 8.61 0.15 7.22
C LEU A 305 9.62 0.39 6.09
N GLY A 306 10.23 1.58 6.09
CA GLY A 306 11.18 1.99 5.05
C GLY A 306 10.54 2.44 3.73
N GLY A 307 9.21 2.55 3.69
CA GLY A 307 8.49 3.21 2.60
C GLY A 307 8.64 2.51 1.25
N THR A 308 8.57 1.17 1.22
CA THR A 308 8.73 0.39 -0.02
C THR A 308 7.41 0.04 -0.68
N SER A 309 6.28 0.32 -0.02
CA SER A 309 4.97 -0.23 -0.38
C SER A 309 3.84 0.82 -0.53
N PRO A 310 4.05 1.98 -1.17
CA PRO A 310 3.03 3.05 -1.29
C PRO A 310 1.74 2.58 -1.94
N GLY A 311 1.82 1.68 -2.92
CA GLY A 311 0.63 1.09 -3.53
C GLY A 311 -0.22 0.29 -2.54
N LEU A 312 0.39 -0.57 -1.70
CA LEU A 312 -0.33 -1.40 -0.73
C LEU A 312 -0.94 -0.55 0.37
N VAL A 313 -0.24 0.50 0.79
CA VAL A 313 -0.76 1.48 1.73
C VAL A 313 -2.00 2.18 1.17
N LEU A 314 -1.94 2.65 -0.07
CA LEU A 314 -3.11 3.26 -0.72
C LEU A 314 -4.26 2.28 -0.88
N ALA A 315 -3.98 1.03 -1.27
CA ALA A 315 -5.01 0.01 -1.42
C ALA A 315 -5.70 -0.32 -0.10
N ALA A 316 -4.93 -0.47 0.99
CA ALA A 316 -5.46 -0.68 2.34
C ALA A 316 -6.26 0.54 2.82
N TYR A 317 -5.76 1.75 2.58
CA TYR A 317 -6.47 2.99 2.88
C TYR A 317 -7.81 3.04 2.15
N ASP A 318 -7.82 2.79 0.84
CA ASP A 318 -9.04 2.76 0.03
C ASP A 318 -10.04 1.72 0.52
N ARG A 319 -9.56 0.54 0.94
CA ARG A 319 -10.42 -0.55 1.39
C ARG A 319 -11.03 -0.27 2.76
N TRP A 320 -10.23 0.09 3.75
CA TRP A 320 -10.66 0.11 5.15
C TRP A 320 -10.75 1.48 5.80
N ASP A 321 -10.29 2.54 5.12
CA ASP A 321 -10.13 3.86 5.73
C ASP A 321 -9.26 3.80 6.99
N CYS A 322 -8.07 3.22 6.86
CA CYS A 322 -7.13 3.05 7.98
C CYS A 322 -6.26 4.29 8.21
N ASP A 323 -5.72 4.45 9.41
CA ASP A 323 -4.62 5.38 9.71
C ASP A 323 -3.31 4.81 9.14
N ILE A 324 -2.40 5.67 8.68
CA ILE A 324 -1.16 5.27 8.02
C ILE A 324 0.04 5.75 8.84
N THR A 325 0.92 4.82 9.18
CA THR A 325 2.19 5.09 9.86
C THR A 325 3.37 4.81 8.94
N LEU A 326 4.20 5.81 8.68
CA LEU A 326 5.47 5.64 7.98
C LEU A 326 6.56 5.45 9.02
N ILE A 327 7.17 4.26 9.07
CA ILE A 327 8.25 3.98 10.03
C ILE A 327 9.58 4.24 9.34
N ASP A 328 10.22 5.33 9.75
CA ASP A 328 11.51 5.78 9.25
C ASP A 328 12.64 5.16 10.08
N LEU A 329 13.09 3.99 9.63
CA LEU A 329 14.20 3.24 10.20
C LEU A 329 15.17 2.90 9.08
N THR A 330 16.44 3.29 9.23
CA THR A 330 17.46 3.04 8.22
C THR A 330 17.82 1.55 8.14
N GLN A 331 18.39 1.10 7.02
CA GLN A 331 18.69 -0.33 6.79
C GLN A 331 19.72 -0.92 7.78
N ASP A 332 20.53 -0.08 8.42
CA ASP A 332 21.45 -0.45 9.52
C ASP A 332 20.81 -0.39 10.91
N GLY A 333 19.50 -0.11 10.98
CA GLY A 333 18.69 -0.11 12.18
C GLY A 333 18.83 1.13 13.04
N GLN A 334 19.20 2.28 12.46
CA GLN A 334 19.28 3.56 13.15
C GLN A 334 18.00 4.37 12.93
N TRP A 335 17.61 5.09 13.97
CA TRP A 335 16.53 6.07 13.92
C TRP A 335 17.11 7.41 13.46
N PRO A 336 16.73 7.93 12.28
CA PRO A 336 17.41 9.08 11.70
C PRO A 336 16.99 10.40 12.41
N GLN A 337 17.94 11.32 12.57
CA GLN A 337 17.68 12.63 13.21
C GLN A 337 16.89 13.59 12.32
N GLN A 338 17.00 13.42 11.01
CA GLN A 338 16.19 14.11 10.00
C GLN A 338 15.43 13.05 9.21
N PRO A 339 14.21 13.35 8.73
CA PRO A 339 13.47 12.42 7.90
C PRO A 339 14.33 11.91 6.75
N SER A 340 14.32 10.59 6.52
CA SER A 340 14.97 10.02 5.34
C SER A 340 14.42 10.65 4.06
N ASP A 341 15.25 10.69 3.03
CA ASP A 341 14.98 11.28 1.72
C ASP A 341 13.67 10.78 1.08
N TRP A 342 13.23 9.57 1.42
CA TRP A 342 12.00 9.00 0.93
C TRP A 342 10.73 9.52 1.58
N VAL A 343 10.78 10.02 2.83
CA VAL A 343 9.58 10.31 3.64
C VAL A 343 8.76 11.43 3.01
N GLY A 344 9.41 12.54 2.63
CA GLY A 344 8.74 13.68 2.01
C GLY A 344 8.02 13.32 0.70
N PRO A 345 8.71 12.73 -0.29
CA PRO A 345 8.08 12.25 -1.53
C PRO A 345 6.97 11.22 -1.30
N TYR A 346 7.08 10.35 -0.30
CA TYR A 346 6.02 9.38 0.04
C TYR A 346 4.76 10.09 0.53
N ILE A 347 4.90 11.04 1.45
CA ILE A 347 3.78 11.85 1.95
C ILE A 347 3.14 12.62 0.79
N ALA A 348 3.95 13.27 -0.04
CA ALA A 348 3.46 14.00 -1.21
C ALA A 348 2.69 13.07 -2.18
N HIS A 349 3.18 11.84 -2.38
CA HIS A 349 2.48 10.84 -3.20
C HIS A 349 1.11 10.46 -2.60
N LEU A 350 1.05 10.17 -1.29
CA LEU A 350 -0.23 9.85 -0.62
C LEU A 350 -1.21 11.03 -0.66
N GLN A 351 -0.73 12.26 -0.41
CA GLN A 351 -1.54 13.47 -0.44
C GLN A 351 -2.04 13.80 -1.84
N ALA A 352 -1.20 13.66 -2.88
CA ALA A 352 -1.60 13.81 -4.27
C ALA A 352 -2.68 12.79 -4.67
N GLN A 353 -2.69 11.62 -4.02
CA GLN A 353 -3.73 10.62 -4.18
C GLN A 353 -4.97 10.89 -3.31
N GLY A 354 -5.00 11.93 -2.47
CA GLY A 354 -6.17 12.33 -1.68
C GLY A 354 -6.22 11.71 -0.28
N VAL A 355 -5.10 11.21 0.24
CA VAL A 355 -5.00 10.84 1.66
C VAL A 355 -4.87 12.10 2.51
N ALA A 356 -5.75 12.25 3.50
CA ALA A 356 -5.74 13.40 4.39
C ALA A 356 -4.54 13.41 5.35
N GLU A 357 -4.01 14.60 5.65
CA GLU A 357 -2.80 14.78 6.45
C GLU A 357 -2.94 14.24 7.88
N ASP A 358 -4.13 14.38 8.48
CA ASP A 358 -4.45 13.89 9.83
C ASP A 358 -4.49 12.35 9.93
N ARG A 359 -4.48 11.66 8.79
CA ARG A 359 -4.40 10.19 8.68
C ARG A 359 -2.96 9.69 8.61
N LEU A 360 -1.99 10.58 8.46
CA LEU A 360 -0.59 10.25 8.27
C LEU A 360 0.22 10.50 9.54
N ARG A 361 1.08 9.55 9.89
CA ARG A 361 2.04 9.70 10.98
C ARG A 361 3.41 9.21 10.57
N VAL A 362 4.44 9.99 10.83
CA VAL A 362 5.84 9.54 10.68
C VAL A 362 6.38 9.16 12.05
N VAL A 363 7.04 8.00 12.12
CA VAL A 363 7.73 7.51 13.31
C VAL A 363 9.21 7.36 13.01
N SER A 364 10.02 8.21 13.64
CA SER A 364 11.49 8.23 13.52
C SER A 364 12.17 7.92 14.86
N GLN A 365 11.47 7.34 15.83
CA GLN A 365 12.04 6.87 17.10
C GLN A 365 11.19 5.75 17.70
N ALA A 366 11.83 4.80 18.39
CA ALA A 366 11.15 3.63 18.96
C ALA A 366 10.03 3.97 19.96
N SER A 367 10.23 5.00 20.79
CA SER A 367 9.23 5.44 21.80
C SER A 367 7.94 6.00 21.19
N ALA A 368 7.98 6.38 19.90
CA ALA A 368 6.81 6.88 19.19
C ALA A 368 6.03 5.77 18.47
N LEU A 369 6.53 4.53 18.44
CA LEU A 369 5.80 3.41 17.86
C LEU A 369 4.46 3.21 18.58
N LYS A 370 3.45 2.85 17.81
CA LYS A 370 2.14 2.44 18.31
C LYS A 370 1.75 1.16 17.58
N PRO A 371 0.99 0.27 18.23
CA PRO A 371 0.51 -0.94 17.57
C PRO A 371 -0.31 -0.64 16.32
N VAL A 372 -0.11 -1.44 15.27
CA VAL A 372 -0.87 -1.37 14.01
C VAL A 372 -1.49 -2.72 13.65
N ASP A 373 -2.65 -2.72 12.99
CA ASP A 373 -3.29 -3.97 12.55
C ASP A 373 -2.48 -4.66 11.43
N LEU A 374 -1.84 -3.88 10.54
CA LEU A 374 -1.03 -4.39 9.45
C LEU A 374 0.33 -3.68 9.35
N LEU A 375 1.42 -4.43 9.40
CA LEU A 375 2.78 -3.92 9.20
C LEU A 375 3.35 -4.46 7.87
N LEU A 376 3.83 -3.57 7.00
CA LEU A 376 4.49 -3.92 5.75
C LEU A 376 6.02 -3.83 5.93
N ASN A 377 6.70 -4.96 5.75
CA ASN A 377 8.16 -5.09 5.74
C ASN A 377 8.60 -5.78 4.44
N LEU A 378 8.27 -5.16 3.30
CA LEU A 378 8.53 -5.70 1.97
C LEU A 378 9.84 -5.18 1.41
N SER A 379 10.60 -6.06 0.75
CA SER A 379 11.95 -5.76 0.24
C SER A 379 12.84 -5.01 1.24
N ASN A 380 12.77 -5.38 2.53
CA ASN A 380 13.43 -4.67 3.63
C ASN A 380 14.13 -5.64 4.61
N PHE A 381 13.83 -5.60 5.92
CA PHE A 381 14.55 -6.40 6.91
C PHE A 381 14.23 -7.89 6.78
N GLY A 382 15.27 -8.72 6.65
CA GLY A 382 15.12 -10.16 6.39
C GLY A 382 15.24 -10.54 4.91
N ASP A 383 15.20 -9.55 4.01
CA ASP A 383 15.54 -9.70 2.59
C ASP A 383 16.84 -8.94 2.26
N VAL A 384 16.77 -7.60 2.22
CA VAL A 384 17.92 -6.73 1.90
C VAL A 384 18.71 -6.30 3.14
N ALA A 385 18.03 -6.09 4.28
CA ALA A 385 18.63 -5.64 5.53
C ALA A 385 18.66 -6.74 6.59
N LYS A 386 19.50 -6.61 7.63
CA LYS A 386 19.62 -7.64 8.68
C LYS A 386 18.38 -7.66 9.58
N VAL A 387 17.72 -8.81 9.65
CA VAL A 387 16.45 -9.00 10.39
C VAL A 387 16.51 -8.56 11.87
N LYS A 388 17.67 -8.66 12.53
CA LYS A 388 17.83 -8.31 13.96
C LYS A 388 17.44 -6.86 14.29
N HIS A 389 17.49 -5.96 13.31
CA HIS A 389 17.13 -4.56 13.51
C HIS A 389 15.61 -4.35 13.61
N LEU A 390 14.82 -5.38 13.28
CA LEU A 390 13.37 -5.35 13.34
C LEU A 390 12.82 -5.45 14.77
N SER A 391 13.62 -5.91 15.76
CA SER A 391 13.17 -6.18 17.13
C SER A 391 12.38 -5.01 17.76
N ALA A 392 12.93 -3.79 17.72
CA ALA A 392 12.25 -2.64 18.31
C ALA A 392 10.91 -2.31 17.64
N VAL A 393 10.79 -2.57 16.32
CA VAL A 393 9.54 -2.40 15.57
C VAL A 393 8.54 -3.48 15.96
N LEU A 394 8.95 -4.74 16.05
CA LEU A 394 8.05 -5.83 16.47
C LEU A 394 7.51 -5.59 17.88
N ASP A 395 8.37 -5.13 18.80
CA ASP A 395 7.99 -4.88 20.20
C ASP A 395 7.03 -3.69 20.35
N GLY A 396 7.19 -2.64 19.53
CA GLY A 396 6.42 -1.39 19.67
C GLY A 396 5.23 -1.25 18.72
N ALA A 397 5.22 -1.98 17.61
CA ALA A 397 4.24 -1.81 16.52
C ALA A 397 3.25 -2.97 16.38
N LEU A 398 3.37 -4.06 17.16
CA LEU A 398 2.46 -5.19 17.09
C LEU A 398 1.60 -5.32 18.35
N HIS A 399 0.33 -5.65 18.15
CA HIS A 399 -0.62 -6.14 19.13
C HIS A 399 -1.09 -7.55 18.73
N ALA A 400 -2.05 -8.13 19.45
CA ALA A 400 -2.32 -9.57 19.38
C ALA A 400 -2.84 -10.05 18.02
N ASP A 401 -3.65 -9.21 17.37
CA ASP A 401 -4.23 -9.48 16.07
C ASP A 401 -3.42 -8.84 14.93
N SER A 402 -2.26 -8.23 15.23
CA SER A 402 -1.41 -7.65 14.19
C SER A 402 -0.91 -8.71 13.25
N VAL A 403 -0.88 -8.36 11.97
CA VAL A 403 -0.20 -9.14 10.95
C VAL A 403 0.93 -8.32 10.36
N MET A 404 2.10 -8.93 10.21
CA MET A 404 3.17 -8.38 9.39
C MET A 404 3.27 -9.16 8.07
N LEU A 405 3.21 -8.43 6.95
CA LEU A 405 3.55 -8.96 5.64
C LEU A 405 5.02 -8.65 5.37
N SER A 406 5.83 -9.70 5.18
CA SER A 406 7.28 -9.57 5.08
C SER A 406 7.86 -10.36 3.92
N ASP A 407 8.84 -9.78 3.23
CA ASP A 407 9.69 -10.54 2.30
C ASP A 407 10.91 -11.07 3.03
N ILE A 408 11.21 -12.36 2.84
CA ILE A 408 12.31 -13.06 3.49
C ILE A 408 13.15 -13.80 2.46
N ARG A 409 14.42 -13.42 2.34
CA ARG A 409 15.40 -14.17 1.53
C ARG A 409 15.78 -15.47 2.23
N LYS A 410 15.71 -16.60 1.51
CA LYS A 410 16.19 -17.90 2.03
C LYS A 410 17.66 -17.80 2.45
N GLY A 411 17.96 -18.25 3.68
CA GLY A 411 19.30 -18.19 4.26
C GLY A 411 19.68 -16.86 4.93
N SER A 412 18.79 -15.85 4.98
CA SER A 412 19.07 -14.57 5.67
C SER A 412 19.11 -14.65 7.20
N GLY A 413 18.65 -15.77 7.78
CA GLY A 413 18.43 -15.91 9.22
C GLY A 413 17.09 -15.34 9.71
N ALA A 414 16.25 -14.78 8.84
CA ALA A 414 14.97 -14.18 9.24
C ALA A 414 13.90 -15.21 9.64
N PHE A 415 13.82 -16.36 8.95
CA PHE A 415 12.91 -17.44 9.35
C PHE A 415 13.09 -17.90 10.80
N PRO A 416 14.29 -18.30 11.26
CA PRO A 416 14.47 -18.71 12.65
C PRO A 416 14.29 -17.55 13.63
N PHE A 417 14.66 -16.32 13.27
CA PHE A 417 14.42 -15.14 14.10
C PHE A 417 12.93 -14.89 14.35
N LEU A 418 12.11 -14.84 13.30
CA LEU A 418 10.68 -14.58 13.42
C LEU A 418 9.93 -15.76 14.08
N ARG A 419 10.31 -17.01 13.78
CA ARG A 419 9.72 -18.18 14.46
C ARG A 419 9.98 -18.20 15.97
N GLY A 420 11.01 -17.51 16.45
CA GLY A 420 11.25 -17.30 17.88
C GLY A 420 10.27 -16.33 18.53
N LEU A 421 9.55 -15.52 17.75
CA LEU A 421 8.68 -14.44 18.19
C LEU A 421 7.20 -14.65 17.81
N GLY A 422 6.88 -15.63 16.98
CA GLY A 422 5.53 -15.83 16.43
C GLY A 422 5.42 -16.91 15.37
N GLU A 423 4.24 -17.04 14.77
CA GLU A 423 3.99 -17.92 13.64
C GLU A 423 4.41 -17.25 12.34
N VAL A 424 5.06 -18.02 11.46
CA VAL A 424 5.44 -17.58 10.10
C VAL A 424 4.81 -18.54 9.09
N GLU A 425 3.93 -18.00 8.25
CA GLU A 425 3.25 -18.72 7.17
C GLU A 425 3.75 -18.20 5.82
N THR A 426 4.27 -19.08 4.96
CA THR A 426 4.66 -18.70 3.60
C THR A 426 3.41 -18.57 2.73
N LEU A 427 3.18 -17.37 2.19
CA LEU A 427 2.08 -17.10 1.26
C LEU A 427 2.47 -17.42 -0.17
N VAL A 428 3.67 -16.99 -0.58
CA VAL A 428 4.19 -17.23 -1.94
C VAL A 428 5.72 -17.21 -1.95
N ASP A 429 6.31 -18.15 -2.68
CA ASP A 429 7.72 -18.12 -3.05
C ASP A 429 7.87 -17.43 -4.42
N PHE A 430 8.86 -16.56 -4.55
CA PHE A 430 9.20 -15.92 -5.82
C PHE A 430 10.70 -15.67 -5.94
N ASP A 431 11.18 -15.67 -7.17
CA ASP A 431 12.56 -15.28 -7.45
C ASP A 431 12.64 -13.76 -7.53
N ASP A 432 13.06 -13.16 -6.41
CA ASP A 432 13.38 -11.74 -6.41
C ASP A 432 14.55 -11.47 -7.39
N PRO A 433 14.43 -10.45 -8.24
CA PRO A 433 15.45 -10.09 -9.22
C PRO A 433 16.84 -9.79 -8.66
N VAL A 434 16.90 -9.25 -7.45
CA VAL A 434 18.08 -8.81 -6.74
C VAL A 434 18.61 -9.95 -5.89
N THR A 435 17.79 -10.40 -4.96
CA THR A 435 18.20 -11.25 -3.84
C THR A 435 18.01 -12.73 -4.12
N GLN A 436 17.14 -13.08 -5.08
CA GLN A 436 16.76 -14.45 -5.49
C GLN A 436 16.20 -15.29 -4.33
N ASN A 437 15.34 -16.27 -4.62
CA ASN A 437 14.79 -17.19 -3.61
C ASN A 437 14.16 -16.47 -2.39
N VAL A 438 13.22 -15.55 -2.64
CA VAL A 438 12.51 -14.82 -1.60
C VAL A 438 11.15 -15.47 -1.34
N ALA A 439 10.77 -15.55 -0.08
CA ALA A 439 9.44 -15.95 0.34
C ALA A 439 8.72 -14.72 0.89
N ARG A 440 7.53 -14.43 0.38
CA ARG A 440 6.61 -13.52 1.05
C ARG A 440 5.83 -14.30 2.09
N VAL A 441 5.90 -13.81 3.32
CA VAL A 441 5.33 -14.47 4.48
C VAL A 441 4.36 -13.56 5.19
N LYS A 442 3.38 -14.20 5.83
CA LYS A 442 2.60 -13.65 6.92
C LYS A 442 3.31 -13.99 8.23
N PHE A 443 3.53 -13.00 9.07
CA PHE A 443 3.95 -13.18 10.46
C PHE A 443 2.83 -12.74 11.40
N SER A 444 2.54 -13.59 12.40
CA SER A 444 1.63 -13.29 13.50
C SER A 444 2.37 -13.41 14.83
N PRO A 445 2.26 -12.44 15.74
CA PRO A 445 2.98 -12.48 17.02
C PRO A 445 2.54 -13.66 17.90
N ALA A 446 3.48 -14.22 18.66
CA ALA A 446 3.19 -15.20 19.69
C ALA A 446 2.51 -14.53 20.90
N PRO A 447 1.77 -15.30 21.72
CA PRO A 447 1.31 -14.82 23.00
C PRO A 447 2.49 -14.32 23.86
N PRO A 448 2.26 -13.29 24.69
CA PRO A 448 3.28 -12.76 25.56
C PRO A 448 3.69 -13.81 26.61
N GLN A 449 4.97 -13.83 26.96
CA GLN A 449 5.44 -14.68 28.05
C GLN A 449 5.03 -14.06 29.39
N THR A 450 4.45 -14.90 30.24
CA THR A 450 4.07 -14.52 31.59
C THR A 450 5.31 -14.21 32.41
N THR A 451 5.49 -12.95 32.80
CA THR A 451 6.57 -12.55 33.73
C THR A 451 5.96 -11.94 34.98
N ALA A 452 6.37 -12.44 36.14
CA ALA A 452 6.03 -11.85 37.42
C ALA A 452 6.80 -10.52 37.56
N ASN A 453 6.08 -9.45 37.86
CA ASN A 453 6.66 -8.13 38.09
C ASN A 453 6.41 -7.69 39.53
N PRO A 454 7.44 -7.73 40.41
CA PRO A 454 7.30 -7.34 41.81
C PRO A 454 6.82 -5.90 42.01
N GLU A 455 7.17 -4.97 41.10
CA GLU A 455 6.76 -3.57 41.18
C GLU A 455 5.24 -3.40 40.98
N TRP A 456 4.65 -4.20 40.08
CA TRP A 456 3.21 -4.19 39.86
C TRP A 456 2.43 -4.66 41.08
N ALA A 457 2.87 -5.74 41.74
CA ALA A 457 2.17 -6.26 42.91
C ALA A 457 2.04 -5.21 44.03
N LYS A 458 3.09 -4.40 44.21
CA LYS A 458 3.08 -3.27 45.15
C LYS A 458 2.08 -2.19 44.73
N LEU A 459 2.13 -1.75 43.46
CA LEU A 459 1.18 -0.76 42.93
C LEU A 459 -0.27 -1.24 43.02
N ALA A 460 -0.53 -2.52 42.75
CA ALA A 460 -1.86 -3.12 42.85
C ALA A 460 -2.38 -3.11 44.29
N GLN A 461 -1.53 -3.40 45.28
CA GLN A 461 -1.89 -3.29 46.70
C GLN A 461 -2.19 -1.84 47.10
N GLU A 462 -1.42 -0.87 46.61
CA GLU A 462 -1.67 0.55 46.83
C GLU A 462 -3.01 0.99 46.21
N LEU A 463 -3.31 0.54 44.99
CA LEU A 463 -4.58 0.80 44.30
C LEU A 463 -5.78 0.16 45.00
N ALA A 464 -5.62 -1.03 45.57
CA ALA A 464 -6.68 -1.70 46.33
C ALA A 464 -7.06 -0.91 47.59
N GLY A 465 -6.07 -0.31 48.26
CA GLY A 465 -6.27 0.41 49.51
C GLY A 465 -6.72 -0.49 50.67
N PRO A 466 -7.05 0.08 51.85
CA PRO A 466 -7.27 -0.67 53.08
C PRO A 466 -8.55 -1.53 53.09
N GLN A 467 -9.50 -1.24 52.18
CA GLN A 467 -10.77 -1.96 52.07
C GLN A 467 -10.80 -2.89 50.83
N GLY A 468 -9.77 -2.83 49.99
CA GLY A 468 -9.62 -3.65 48.80
C GLY A 468 -8.81 -4.91 49.06
N PHE A 469 -8.54 -5.67 48.00
CA PHE A 469 -7.58 -6.78 48.05
C PHE A 469 -6.88 -6.96 46.71
N TYR A 470 -5.70 -7.59 46.76
CA TYR A 470 -4.97 -8.09 45.61
C TYR A 470 -4.58 -9.55 45.86
N THR A 471 -4.93 -10.44 44.94
CA THR A 471 -4.53 -11.86 44.96
C THR A 471 -3.98 -12.24 43.59
N GLU A 472 -2.94 -13.07 43.55
CA GLU A 472 -2.31 -13.49 42.29
C GLU A 472 -1.81 -14.93 42.33
N ASN A 473 -1.65 -15.50 41.15
CA ASN A 473 -0.82 -16.67 40.89
C ASN A 473 0.18 -16.32 39.77
N ASP A 474 0.86 -17.33 39.23
CA ASP A 474 1.86 -17.11 38.18
C ASP A 474 1.28 -16.45 36.91
N SER A 475 -0.01 -16.66 36.60
CA SER A 475 -0.60 -16.26 35.32
C SER A 475 -1.84 -15.37 35.37
N HIS A 476 -2.42 -15.14 36.54
CA HIS A 476 -3.61 -14.31 36.75
C HIS A 476 -3.54 -13.54 38.06
N SER A 477 -4.29 -12.46 38.14
CA SER A 477 -4.49 -11.73 39.38
C SER A 477 -5.85 -11.07 39.48
N PHE A 478 -6.32 -10.89 40.70
CA PHE A 478 -7.56 -10.21 41.05
C PHE A 478 -7.20 -8.96 41.84
N LEU A 479 -7.67 -7.80 41.38
CA LEU A 479 -7.51 -6.52 42.04
C LEU A 479 -8.89 -5.93 42.35
N TYR A 480 -9.25 -5.90 43.62
CA TYR A 480 -10.48 -5.26 44.08
C TYR A 480 -10.22 -3.86 44.62
N ILE A 481 -10.90 -2.87 44.05
CA ILE A 481 -10.82 -1.46 44.41
C ILE A 481 -12.22 -0.96 44.82
N PRO A 482 -12.49 -0.77 46.12
CA PRO A 482 -13.79 -0.33 46.62
C PRO A 482 -14.01 1.17 46.39
N ARG A 483 -15.18 1.56 45.89
CA ARG A 483 -15.61 2.97 45.77
C ARG A 483 -17.10 3.20 46.05
N GLY A 484 -17.96 2.25 45.71
CA GLY A 484 -19.42 2.40 45.84
C GLY A 484 -20.21 1.09 45.80
N LYS A 485 -21.53 1.19 45.65
CA LYS A 485 -22.48 0.06 45.68
C LYS A 485 -22.70 -0.65 44.35
N THR A 486 -22.12 -0.14 43.27
CA THR A 486 -22.05 -0.83 41.98
C THR A 486 -20.65 -1.42 41.82
N LEU A 487 -20.57 -2.72 41.53
CA LEU A 487 -19.33 -3.42 41.22
C LEU A 487 -19.23 -3.66 39.71
N VAL A 488 -18.12 -3.27 39.10
CA VAL A 488 -17.75 -3.69 37.74
C VAL A 488 -16.65 -4.74 37.83
N VAL A 489 -16.96 -5.96 37.39
CA VAL A 489 -15.99 -7.04 37.20
C VAL A 489 -15.49 -6.97 35.75
N THR A 490 -14.19 -6.75 35.57
CA THR A 490 -13.59 -6.51 34.26
C THR A 490 -12.48 -7.50 33.97
N PHE A 491 -12.25 -7.80 32.70
CA PHE A 491 -11.29 -8.77 32.23
C PHE A 491 -10.46 -8.18 31.10
N ASP A 492 -9.18 -8.49 31.08
CA ASP A 492 -8.27 -8.11 30.02
C ASP A 492 -8.62 -8.82 28.71
N ASN A 493 -8.39 -8.12 27.61
CA ASN A 493 -8.41 -8.68 26.27
C ASN A 493 -6.97 -9.11 25.86
N LEU A 494 -6.81 -9.60 24.63
CA LEU A 494 -5.52 -10.08 24.14
C LEU A 494 -4.47 -8.97 24.03
N ASP A 495 -4.88 -7.78 23.60
CA ASP A 495 -4.00 -6.62 23.42
C ASP A 495 -3.41 -6.19 24.78
N ILE A 496 -4.27 -6.03 25.80
CA ILE A 496 -3.84 -5.65 27.16
C ILE A 496 -2.99 -6.77 27.77
N ALA A 497 -3.28 -8.03 27.47
CA ALA A 497 -2.44 -9.14 27.90
C ALA A 497 -1.00 -9.05 27.37
N MET A 498 -0.77 -8.40 26.21
CA MET A 498 0.56 -8.17 25.62
C MET A 498 1.33 -6.98 26.18
N GLU A 499 0.67 -6.05 26.88
CA GLU A 499 1.35 -4.86 27.43
C GLU A 499 2.25 -5.21 28.62
N LYS A 500 3.39 -4.51 28.73
CA LYS A 500 4.29 -4.62 29.89
C LYS A 500 3.56 -4.24 31.18
N ARG A 501 3.80 -5.01 32.25
CA ARG A 501 3.06 -4.89 33.52
C ARG A 501 3.37 -3.64 34.35
N ASP A 502 4.40 -2.86 34.00
CA ASP A 502 4.95 -1.79 34.85
C ASP A 502 3.93 -0.68 35.18
N ASP A 503 3.01 -0.34 34.26
CA ASP A 503 2.00 0.74 34.43
C ASP A 503 0.55 0.28 34.19
N ARG A 504 0.32 -1.04 34.13
CA ARG A 504 -0.92 -1.63 33.61
C ARG A 504 -2.09 -1.50 34.59
N ARG A 505 -3.08 -0.65 34.30
CA ARG A 505 -4.34 -0.61 35.05
C ARG A 505 -5.35 -1.62 34.48
N PRO A 506 -6.24 -2.20 35.31
CA PRO A 506 -7.22 -3.14 34.79
C PRO A 506 -8.17 -2.50 33.76
N TRP A 507 -8.65 -3.30 32.80
CA TRP A 507 -9.38 -2.78 31.65
C TRP A 507 -10.59 -1.92 32.04
N GLY A 508 -10.65 -0.70 31.48
CA GLY A 508 -11.73 0.24 31.77
C GLY A 508 -11.57 1.06 33.05
N PHE A 509 -10.44 0.93 33.77
CA PHE A 509 -10.18 1.62 35.04
C PHE A 509 -10.61 3.10 35.04
N SER A 510 -10.13 3.88 34.07
CA SER A 510 -10.32 5.35 34.07
C SER A 510 -11.77 5.78 33.97
N PHE A 511 -12.65 5.01 33.31
CA PHE A 511 -14.07 5.38 33.24
C PHE A 511 -14.83 4.84 34.45
N ILE A 512 -14.49 3.66 34.96
CA ILE A 512 -15.10 3.07 36.16
C ILE A 512 -14.84 3.98 37.37
N GLU A 513 -13.60 4.45 37.50
CA GLU A 513 -13.17 5.41 38.52
C GLU A 513 -13.98 6.72 38.45
N LYS A 514 -14.15 7.29 37.25
CA LYS A 514 -14.94 8.51 37.05
C LYS A 514 -16.41 8.38 37.45
N GLN A 515 -16.97 7.17 37.44
CA GLN A 515 -18.35 6.93 37.89
C GLN A 515 -18.45 6.65 39.40
N GLY A 516 -17.32 6.53 40.11
CA GLY A 516 -17.31 6.17 41.53
C GLY A 516 -17.72 4.71 41.79
N TRP A 517 -17.58 3.83 40.80
CA TRP A 517 -17.93 2.42 40.96
C TRP A 517 -16.79 1.61 41.56
N SER A 518 -17.17 0.60 42.36
CA SER A 518 -16.23 -0.43 42.81
C SER A 518 -15.79 -1.28 41.63
N MET A 519 -14.55 -1.77 41.65
CA MET A 519 -13.96 -2.49 40.53
C MET A 519 -13.33 -3.78 41.01
N LEU A 520 -13.59 -4.89 40.31
CA LEU A 520 -12.82 -6.13 40.41
C LEU A 520 -12.14 -6.38 39.07
N GLY A 521 -10.87 -6.02 38.97
CA GLY A 521 -10.05 -6.29 37.78
C GLY A 521 -9.48 -7.70 37.83
N VAL A 522 -9.83 -8.53 36.86
CA VAL A 522 -9.33 -9.90 36.73
C VAL A 522 -8.37 -9.95 35.55
N MET A 523 -7.09 -9.97 35.86
CA MET A 523 -6.03 -9.74 34.88
C MET A 523 -5.40 -11.05 34.42
N ALA A 524 -5.00 -11.09 33.15
CA ALA A 524 -4.35 -12.25 32.54
C ALA A 524 -2.92 -11.91 32.12
N GLY A 525 -2.00 -12.79 32.47
CA GLY A 525 -0.59 -12.75 32.11
C GLY A 525 -0.26 -13.31 30.73
N GLY A 526 -1.29 -13.62 29.94
CA GLY A 526 -1.17 -14.12 28.58
C GLY A 526 -2.53 -14.51 28.01
N TRP A 527 -2.52 -15.09 26.82
CA TRP A 527 -3.71 -15.55 26.10
C TRP A 527 -4.21 -16.87 26.69
N THR A 528 -4.87 -16.79 27.85
CA THR A 528 -5.20 -17.95 28.68
C THR A 528 -6.67 -18.35 28.62
N TRP A 529 -7.54 -17.47 28.09
CA TRP A 529 -8.99 -17.55 28.23
C TRP A 529 -9.45 -17.78 29.67
N TYR A 530 -8.63 -17.37 30.64
CA TYR A 530 -8.89 -17.57 32.07
C TYR A 530 -9.17 -19.03 32.44
N ARG A 531 -8.55 -19.99 31.72
CA ARG A 531 -8.76 -21.43 31.92
C ARG A 531 -7.94 -22.05 33.06
N ASP A 532 -7.22 -21.23 33.82
CA ASP A 532 -6.50 -21.68 35.01
C ASP A 532 -7.51 -22.02 36.14
N PRO A 533 -7.50 -23.25 36.69
CA PRO A 533 -8.39 -23.66 37.78
C PRO A 533 -8.33 -22.77 39.02
N TRP A 534 -7.23 -22.04 39.24
CA TRP A 534 -7.13 -21.07 40.32
C TRP A 534 -8.15 -19.94 40.16
N VAL A 535 -8.36 -19.44 38.93
CA VAL A 535 -9.35 -18.38 38.65
C VAL A 535 -10.76 -18.85 39.01
N PHE A 536 -11.08 -20.11 38.69
CA PHE A 536 -12.38 -20.71 39.01
C PHE A 536 -12.60 -20.76 40.52
N SER A 537 -11.58 -21.23 41.23
CA SER A 537 -11.60 -21.37 42.69
C SER A 537 -11.73 -20.01 43.38
N GLU A 538 -11.11 -18.97 42.83
CA GLU A 538 -11.19 -17.62 43.38
C GLU A 538 -12.59 -17.01 43.22
N PHE A 539 -13.22 -17.18 42.05
CA PHE A 539 -14.63 -16.78 41.87
C PHE A 539 -15.58 -17.52 42.81
N ASP A 540 -15.36 -18.83 43.00
CA ASP A 540 -16.13 -19.65 43.93
C ASP A 540 -15.95 -19.20 45.38
N ARG A 541 -14.72 -18.89 45.78
CA ARG A 541 -14.39 -18.36 47.10
C ARG A 541 -15.11 -17.03 47.34
N LEU A 542 -15.03 -16.10 46.39
CA LEU A 542 -15.70 -14.80 46.48
C LEU A 542 -17.23 -14.96 46.60
N ALA A 543 -17.82 -15.84 45.79
CA ALA A 543 -19.25 -16.14 45.85
C ALA A 543 -19.66 -16.75 47.20
N ALA A 544 -18.91 -17.74 47.69
CA ALA A 544 -19.16 -18.42 48.96
C ALA A 544 -19.07 -17.48 50.16
N GLN A 545 -18.14 -16.51 50.13
CA GLN A 545 -17.98 -15.49 51.16
C GLN A 545 -19.02 -14.36 51.08
N GLY A 546 -19.95 -14.41 50.12
CA GLY A 546 -20.96 -13.38 49.93
C GLY A 546 -20.41 -12.06 49.41
N PHE A 547 -19.21 -12.05 48.82
CA PHE A 547 -18.56 -10.83 48.30
C PHE A 547 -19.48 -10.08 47.34
N PHE A 548 -20.14 -10.76 46.40
CA PHE A 548 -21.03 -10.11 45.44
C PHE A 548 -22.33 -9.57 46.06
N LYS A 549 -22.77 -10.13 47.20
CA LYS A 549 -24.04 -9.77 47.85
C LYS A 549 -24.00 -8.40 48.55
N GLN A 550 -22.81 -7.82 48.74
CA GLN A 550 -22.66 -6.51 49.38
C GLN A 550 -22.98 -5.32 48.44
N PHE A 551 -23.11 -5.60 47.14
CA PHE A 551 -23.37 -4.63 46.09
C PHE A 551 -24.83 -4.67 45.65
N ASP A 552 -25.41 -3.50 45.39
CA ASP A 552 -26.78 -3.40 44.86
C ASP A 552 -26.83 -3.85 43.40
N ARG A 553 -25.68 -3.76 42.71
CA ARG A 553 -25.54 -4.12 41.31
C ARG A 553 -24.13 -4.61 40.99
N VAL A 554 -24.07 -5.69 40.22
CA VAL A 554 -22.82 -6.27 39.72
C VAL A 554 -22.90 -6.35 38.20
N VAL A 555 -21.90 -5.80 37.52
CA VAL A 555 -21.79 -5.81 36.06
C VAL A 555 -20.48 -6.50 35.65
N PHE A 556 -20.58 -7.57 34.87
CA PHE A 556 -19.44 -8.22 34.22
C PHE A 556 -19.23 -7.59 32.84
N TYR A 557 -18.00 -7.17 32.56
CA TYR A 557 -17.64 -6.39 31.39
C TYR A 557 -16.40 -6.96 30.70
N GLY A 558 -16.48 -7.17 29.39
CA GLY A 558 -15.37 -7.76 28.64
C GLY A 558 -15.47 -7.61 27.12
N ALA A 559 -14.34 -7.77 26.42
CA ALA A 559 -14.29 -7.86 24.97
C ALA A 559 -13.44 -9.07 24.52
N SER A 560 -13.85 -9.77 23.45
CA SER A 560 -13.18 -10.97 22.92
C SER A 560 -12.90 -12.01 24.03
N MET A 561 -11.62 -12.29 24.35
CA MET A 561 -11.20 -13.16 25.45
C MET A 561 -11.78 -12.73 26.79
N GLY A 562 -11.72 -11.43 27.10
CA GLY A 562 -12.34 -10.87 28.31
C GLY A 562 -13.87 -10.94 28.24
N GLY A 563 -14.45 -10.92 27.04
CA GLY A 563 -15.88 -11.10 26.81
C GLY A 563 -16.36 -12.51 27.15
N TYR A 564 -15.59 -13.53 26.76
CA TYR A 564 -15.79 -14.90 27.22
C TYR A 564 -15.76 -14.96 28.75
N ALA A 565 -14.71 -14.41 29.36
CA ALA A 565 -14.53 -14.44 30.81
C ALA A 565 -15.66 -13.73 31.57
N ALA A 566 -16.05 -12.54 31.11
CA ALA A 566 -17.16 -11.79 31.67
C ALA A 566 -18.48 -12.57 31.63
N ALA A 567 -18.80 -13.21 30.51
CA ALA A 567 -20.02 -13.99 30.37
C ALA A 567 -19.97 -15.32 31.13
N VAL A 568 -18.82 -15.98 31.22
CA VAL A 568 -18.73 -17.29 31.87
C VAL A 568 -18.68 -17.18 33.40
N PHE A 569 -17.91 -16.22 33.93
CA PHE A 569 -17.77 -16.03 35.37
C PHE A 569 -18.93 -15.27 36.00
N SER A 570 -19.85 -14.70 35.21
CA SER A 570 -21.09 -14.13 35.74
C SER A 570 -21.91 -15.17 36.52
N ALA A 571 -21.73 -16.47 36.24
CA ALA A 571 -22.36 -17.55 37.00
C ALA A 571 -21.95 -17.60 38.49
N ALA A 572 -20.83 -16.96 38.88
CA ALA A 572 -20.46 -16.78 40.29
C ALA A 572 -21.39 -15.79 41.03
N CYS A 573 -22.10 -14.94 40.28
CA CYS A 573 -23.05 -13.96 40.80
C CYS A 573 -24.37 -14.02 40.00
N PRO A 574 -25.24 -15.02 40.23
CA PRO A 574 -26.55 -15.08 39.59
C PRO A 574 -27.33 -13.77 39.76
N GLY A 575 -27.97 -13.30 38.69
CA GLY A 575 -28.63 -11.99 38.65
C GLY A 575 -27.72 -10.80 38.33
N ALA A 576 -26.42 -11.01 38.14
CA ALA A 576 -25.53 -9.99 37.60
C ALA A 576 -25.93 -9.59 36.16
N GLU A 577 -25.44 -8.44 35.71
CA GLU A 577 -25.59 -7.99 34.33
C GLU A 577 -24.29 -8.19 33.57
N VAL A 578 -24.37 -8.53 32.29
CA VAL A 578 -23.22 -8.83 31.44
C VAL A 578 -23.23 -7.91 30.24
N VAL A 579 -22.13 -7.23 29.97
CA VAL A 579 -21.94 -6.35 28.81
C VAL A 579 -20.67 -6.77 28.07
N VAL A 580 -20.83 -7.34 26.88
CA VAL A 580 -19.72 -7.96 26.15
C VAL A 580 -19.65 -7.56 24.68
N PHE A 581 -18.42 -7.45 24.17
CA PHE A 581 -18.11 -7.10 22.79
C PHE A 581 -17.45 -8.28 22.08
N SER A 582 -18.02 -8.71 20.95
CA SER A 582 -17.54 -9.82 20.11
C SER A 582 -17.02 -11.02 20.93
N PRO A 583 -17.80 -11.56 21.91
CA PRO A 583 -17.29 -12.58 22.82
C PRO A 583 -17.14 -13.92 22.11
N GLN A 584 -16.12 -14.70 22.49
CA GLN A 584 -16.16 -16.14 22.27
C GLN A 584 -17.10 -16.79 23.29
N SER A 585 -17.84 -17.81 22.86
CA SER A 585 -18.70 -18.61 23.75
C SER A 585 -17.92 -19.71 24.49
N THR A 586 -16.97 -20.33 23.79
CA THR A 586 -16.04 -21.38 24.22
C THR A 586 -15.02 -21.55 23.10
N LEU A 587 -13.86 -22.15 23.35
CA LEU A 587 -12.92 -22.56 22.31
C LEU A 587 -12.78 -24.09 22.18
N ASP A 588 -13.69 -24.84 22.80
CA ASP A 588 -13.80 -26.28 22.57
C ASP A 588 -14.12 -26.56 21.10
N LYS A 589 -13.16 -27.16 20.39
CA LYS A 589 -13.26 -27.51 18.96
C LYS A 589 -14.37 -28.51 18.65
N ALA A 590 -14.82 -29.31 19.62
CA ALA A 590 -15.97 -30.19 19.44
C ALA A 590 -17.28 -29.40 19.32
N ILE A 591 -17.34 -28.21 19.94
CA ILE A 591 -18.55 -27.37 19.95
C ILE A 591 -18.44 -26.15 19.01
N VAL A 592 -17.24 -25.65 18.73
CA VAL A 592 -16.97 -24.54 17.80
C VAL A 592 -15.94 -24.93 16.71
N PRO A 593 -16.21 -25.94 15.88
CA PRO A 593 -15.27 -26.38 14.84
C PRO A 593 -14.91 -25.30 13.82
N TRP A 594 -15.76 -24.27 13.66
CA TRP A 594 -15.52 -23.14 12.74
C TRP A 594 -14.54 -22.08 13.28
N GLU A 595 -14.24 -22.02 14.59
CA GLU A 595 -13.30 -21.02 15.13
C GLU A 595 -11.85 -21.39 14.80
N THR A 596 -11.13 -20.51 14.10
CA THR A 596 -9.79 -20.77 13.54
C THR A 596 -8.68 -19.90 14.14
N ARG A 597 -9.01 -18.87 14.92
CA ARG A 597 -8.07 -17.81 15.33
C ARG A 597 -7.15 -18.23 16.47
N TYR A 598 -7.69 -18.86 17.51
CA TYR A 598 -7.02 -18.95 18.81
C TYR A 598 -6.43 -20.34 19.11
N LYS A 599 -5.56 -20.83 18.22
CA LYS A 599 -4.95 -22.17 18.32
C LYS A 599 -4.25 -22.45 19.64
N VAL A 600 -3.66 -21.41 20.24
CA VAL A 600 -2.82 -21.51 21.44
C VAL A 600 -3.55 -22.01 22.70
N VAL A 601 -4.88 -22.05 22.68
CA VAL A 601 -5.70 -22.51 23.82
C VAL A 601 -6.67 -23.63 23.46
N TRP A 602 -6.57 -24.21 22.26
CA TRP A 602 -7.43 -25.33 21.87
C TRP A 602 -7.17 -26.61 22.67
N ASP A 603 -6.03 -26.70 23.36
CA ASP A 603 -5.66 -27.79 24.27
C ASP A 603 -6.19 -27.59 25.70
N LYS A 604 -6.77 -26.42 26.03
CA LYS A 604 -7.28 -26.13 27.37
C LYS A 604 -8.62 -26.80 27.63
N ASP A 605 -8.88 -27.11 28.90
CA ASP A 605 -10.15 -27.69 29.33
C ASP A 605 -11.26 -26.62 29.37
N PHE A 606 -12.27 -26.79 28.51
CA PHE A 606 -13.49 -25.98 28.45
C PHE A 606 -14.72 -26.72 29.01
N SER A 607 -14.51 -27.73 29.84
CA SER A 607 -15.56 -28.42 30.58
C SER A 607 -15.94 -27.70 31.88
N GLY A 608 -16.95 -28.24 32.57
CA GLY A 608 -17.41 -27.74 33.86
C GLY A 608 -18.26 -26.47 33.79
N LYS A 609 -18.64 -25.96 34.97
CA LYS A 609 -19.58 -24.82 35.08
C LYS A 609 -19.06 -23.51 34.48
N TYR A 610 -17.75 -23.34 34.41
CA TYR A 610 -17.12 -22.20 33.76
C TYR A 610 -16.61 -22.52 32.34
N GLY A 611 -17.09 -23.59 31.72
CA GLY A 611 -16.61 -24.04 30.41
C GLY A 611 -17.20 -23.29 29.21
N ASP A 612 -18.51 -23.05 29.23
CA ASP A 612 -19.26 -22.46 28.13
C ASP A 612 -20.00 -21.19 28.59
N ALA A 613 -19.56 -20.04 28.08
CA ALA A 613 -20.12 -18.74 28.39
C ALA A 613 -21.59 -18.60 27.97
N ALA A 614 -22.01 -19.25 26.88
CA ALA A 614 -23.40 -19.21 26.43
C ALA A 614 -24.34 -19.96 27.38
N GLN A 615 -23.83 -20.97 28.10
CA GLN A 615 -24.60 -21.70 29.11
C GLN A 615 -24.51 -21.03 30.48
N ALA A 616 -23.31 -20.69 30.94
CA ALA A 616 -23.08 -20.09 32.26
C ALA A 616 -23.80 -18.75 32.44
N SER A 617 -23.83 -17.91 31.39
CA SER A 617 -24.48 -16.59 31.41
C SER A 617 -26.01 -16.63 31.48
N ARG A 618 -26.66 -17.81 31.36
CA ARG A 618 -28.13 -17.93 31.51
C ARG A 618 -28.62 -17.53 32.91
N THR A 619 -27.74 -17.58 33.91
CA THR A 619 -28.06 -17.16 35.29
C THR A 619 -27.96 -15.64 35.49
N ALA A 620 -27.43 -14.91 34.52
CA ALA A 620 -27.37 -13.44 34.55
C ALA A 620 -28.76 -12.84 34.36
N LYS A 621 -29.00 -11.66 34.93
CA LYS A 621 -30.23 -10.87 34.74
C LYS A 621 -30.37 -10.40 33.28
N THR A 622 -29.28 -9.91 32.70
CA THR A 622 -29.23 -9.49 31.28
C THR A 622 -27.85 -9.75 30.69
N VAL A 623 -27.79 -10.15 29.42
CA VAL A 623 -26.55 -10.30 28.66
C VAL A 623 -26.64 -9.43 27.40
N SER A 624 -25.99 -8.28 27.40
CA SER A 624 -25.94 -7.37 26.25
C SER A 624 -24.70 -7.68 25.41
N ILE A 625 -24.91 -8.14 24.17
CA ILE A 625 -23.85 -8.58 23.27
C ILE A 625 -23.77 -7.64 22.07
N LEU A 626 -22.66 -6.92 21.95
CA LEU A 626 -22.36 -6.05 20.81
C LEU A 626 -21.44 -6.79 19.84
N TYR A 627 -21.84 -6.91 18.57
CA TYR A 627 -21.06 -7.65 17.57
C TYR A 627 -21.43 -7.24 16.14
N ASP A 628 -20.52 -7.44 15.19
CA ASP A 628 -20.84 -7.34 13.76
C ASP A 628 -21.40 -8.69 13.24
N PRO A 629 -22.66 -8.76 12.77
CA PRO A 629 -23.22 -9.98 12.21
C PRO A 629 -22.58 -10.44 10.90
N TYR A 630 -21.77 -9.59 10.25
CA TYR A 630 -21.05 -9.94 9.02
C TYR A 630 -19.63 -10.48 9.27
N GLU A 631 -19.20 -10.57 10.53
CA GLU A 631 -17.97 -11.28 10.91
C GLU A 631 -18.31 -12.74 11.25
N PRO A 632 -18.03 -13.72 10.38
CA PRO A 632 -18.60 -15.06 10.50
C PRO A 632 -18.19 -15.78 11.80
N LEU A 633 -16.93 -15.61 12.23
CA LEU A 633 -16.42 -16.26 13.44
C LEU A 633 -17.10 -15.71 14.71
N ASP A 634 -17.23 -14.38 14.79
CA ASP A 634 -17.92 -13.73 15.92
C ASP A 634 -19.41 -14.04 15.91
N ALA A 635 -20.06 -13.94 14.74
CA ALA A 635 -21.48 -14.26 14.59
C ALA A 635 -21.78 -15.72 14.98
N GLY A 636 -20.89 -16.66 14.66
CA GLY A 636 -21.01 -18.07 15.07
C GLY A 636 -20.95 -18.26 16.59
N HIS A 637 -20.08 -17.54 17.30
CA HIS A 637 -20.06 -17.56 18.76
C HIS A 637 -21.31 -16.91 19.36
N VAL A 638 -21.68 -15.73 18.87
CA VAL A 638 -22.83 -14.98 19.38
C VAL A 638 -24.14 -15.73 19.17
N ALA A 639 -24.30 -16.45 18.06
CA ALA A 639 -25.49 -17.25 17.77
C ALA A 639 -25.79 -18.33 18.82
N ARG A 640 -24.81 -18.74 19.64
CA ARG A 640 -25.00 -19.72 20.72
C ARG A 640 -25.69 -19.12 21.95
N PHE A 641 -25.64 -17.80 22.13
CA PHE A 641 -26.28 -17.11 23.26
C PHE A 641 -27.79 -16.99 23.00
N THR A 642 -28.55 -17.98 23.44
CA THR A 642 -29.98 -18.16 23.12
C THR A 642 -30.92 -17.94 24.30
N GLY A 643 -30.42 -17.49 25.45
CA GLY A 643 -31.24 -17.25 26.64
C GLY A 643 -32.20 -16.05 26.48
N ASP A 644 -33.34 -16.08 27.17
CA ASP A 644 -34.31 -14.97 27.17
C ASP A 644 -33.74 -13.67 27.77
N ASN A 645 -32.67 -13.79 28.54
CA ASN A 645 -31.90 -12.68 29.12
C ASN A 645 -30.93 -12.04 28.12
N VAL A 646 -30.74 -12.60 26.92
CA VAL A 646 -29.77 -12.14 25.92
C VAL A 646 -30.35 -11.03 25.03
N ARG A 647 -29.58 -9.95 24.88
CA ARG A 647 -29.87 -8.82 23.98
C ARG A 647 -28.78 -8.71 22.92
N HIS A 648 -29.16 -9.06 21.70
CA HIS A 648 -28.29 -8.92 20.52
C HIS A 648 -28.31 -7.47 20.02
N LEU A 649 -27.21 -6.75 20.24
CA LEU A 649 -26.96 -5.39 19.76
C LEU A 649 -26.10 -5.45 18.50
N ARG A 650 -26.75 -5.70 17.37
CA ARG A 650 -26.08 -5.92 16.07
C ARG A 650 -25.46 -4.62 15.56
N ALA A 651 -24.19 -4.67 15.19
CA ALA A 651 -23.45 -3.53 14.66
C ALA A 651 -22.86 -3.83 13.26
N PRO A 652 -23.69 -3.99 12.22
CA PRO A 652 -23.25 -4.35 10.87
C PRO A 652 -22.16 -3.44 10.29
N LEU A 653 -21.19 -4.09 9.62
CA LEU A 653 -20.13 -3.47 8.81
C LEU A 653 -19.12 -2.65 9.64
N LEU A 654 -18.87 -3.05 10.89
CA LEU A 654 -17.91 -2.44 11.81
C LEU A 654 -16.77 -3.39 12.23
N GLY A 655 -16.82 -4.66 11.82
CA GLY A 655 -15.81 -5.68 12.01
C GLY A 655 -15.61 -6.17 13.47
N HIS A 656 -14.56 -6.98 13.67
CA HIS A 656 -14.28 -7.64 14.96
C HIS A 656 -13.94 -6.64 16.09
N ARG A 657 -13.04 -5.68 15.82
CA ARG A 657 -12.62 -4.61 16.76
C ARG A 657 -13.68 -3.51 16.90
N LEU A 658 -14.92 -3.92 17.18
CA LEU A 658 -16.08 -3.05 17.26
C LEU A 658 -15.89 -1.89 18.25
N GLY A 659 -15.18 -2.11 19.37
CA GLY A 659 -14.85 -1.06 20.33
C GLY A 659 -14.11 0.12 19.69
N SER A 660 -13.10 -0.15 18.86
CA SER A 660 -12.34 0.86 18.13
C SER A 660 -13.23 1.63 17.15
N SER A 661 -14.08 0.93 16.39
CA SER A 661 -15.03 1.57 15.47
C SER A 661 -16.01 2.50 16.19
N LEU A 662 -16.54 2.07 17.35
CA LEU A 662 -17.43 2.90 18.17
C LEU A 662 -16.69 4.10 18.78
N GLN A 663 -15.40 3.96 19.10
CA GLN A 663 -14.57 5.04 19.63
C GLN A 663 -14.31 6.10 18.55
N GLN A 664 -13.93 5.68 17.35
CA GLN A 664 -13.72 6.56 16.20
C GLN A 664 -14.99 7.34 15.82
N MET A 665 -16.16 6.71 15.99
CA MET A 665 -17.45 7.40 15.82
C MET A 665 -17.86 8.28 17.01
N GLY A 666 -17.09 8.30 18.11
CA GLY A 666 -17.40 9.08 19.32
C GLY A 666 -18.59 8.53 20.14
N ILE A 667 -19.05 7.31 19.87
CA ILE A 667 -20.24 6.73 20.52
C ILE A 667 -19.94 5.62 21.52
N LEU A 668 -18.68 5.21 21.68
CA LEU A 668 -18.29 4.15 22.60
C LEU A 668 -18.68 4.46 24.06
N THR A 669 -18.29 5.63 24.56
CA THR A 669 -18.55 6.05 25.94
C THR A 669 -20.04 6.07 26.30
N PRO A 670 -20.94 6.75 25.55
CA PRO A 670 -22.36 6.76 25.89
C PRO A 670 -22.98 5.35 25.81
N VAL A 671 -22.54 4.50 24.89
CA VAL A 671 -23.02 3.12 24.78
C VAL A 671 -22.59 2.27 25.98
N ILE A 672 -21.30 2.30 26.35
CA ILE A 672 -20.80 1.54 27.51
C ILE A 672 -21.47 2.03 28.79
N LEU A 673 -21.48 3.35 29.03
CA LEU A 673 -22.06 3.91 30.25
C LEU A 673 -23.56 3.61 30.33
N GLY A 674 -24.29 3.68 29.22
CA GLY A 674 -25.71 3.29 29.20
C GLY A 674 -25.89 1.81 29.51
N ALA A 675 -25.07 0.93 28.95
CA ALA A 675 -25.14 -0.51 29.19
C ALA A 675 -24.81 -0.85 30.65
N MET A 676 -23.74 -0.26 31.19
CA MET A 676 -23.32 -0.43 32.58
C MET A 676 -24.23 0.27 33.58
N ASN A 677 -24.99 1.28 33.17
CA ASN A 677 -26.06 1.90 33.97
C ASN A 677 -27.41 1.21 33.78
N GLY A 678 -27.53 0.28 32.84
CA GLY A 678 -28.74 -0.54 32.67
C GLY A 678 -29.87 0.25 32.02
N THR A 679 -29.53 1.44 31.53
CA THR A 679 -30.42 2.36 30.84
C THR A 679 -30.40 2.13 29.33
N LEU A 680 -29.36 1.49 28.78
CA LEU A 680 -29.25 1.28 27.33
C LEU A 680 -30.32 0.31 26.82
N THR A 681 -31.31 0.87 26.14
CA THR A 681 -32.27 0.11 25.35
C THR A 681 -31.73 -0.20 23.95
N GLN A 682 -32.30 -1.21 23.29
CA GLN A 682 -31.96 -1.53 21.91
C GLN A 682 -32.25 -0.34 20.96
N ALA A 683 -33.32 0.42 21.23
CA ALA A 683 -33.67 1.60 20.47
C ALA A 683 -32.64 2.74 20.61
N GLU A 684 -32.13 2.98 21.83
CA GLU A 684 -31.07 3.97 22.05
C GLU A 684 -29.75 3.54 21.45
N PHE A 685 -29.38 2.26 21.56
CA PHE A 685 -28.20 1.73 20.88
C PHE A 685 -28.27 2.00 19.37
N TYR A 686 -29.38 1.67 18.71
CA TYR A 686 -29.53 1.93 17.28
C TYR A 686 -29.64 3.42 16.94
N ARG A 687 -30.06 4.28 17.87
CA ARG A 687 -30.02 5.74 17.71
C ARG A 687 -28.56 6.22 17.66
N HIS A 688 -27.73 5.80 18.62
CA HIS A 688 -26.29 6.09 18.61
C HIS A 688 -25.61 5.52 17.36
N LEU A 689 -25.93 4.27 16.99
CA LEU A 689 -25.31 3.58 15.86
C LEU A 689 -25.56 4.28 14.50
N ARG A 690 -26.57 5.16 14.37
CA ARG A 690 -26.78 5.94 13.14
C ARG A 690 -25.59 6.83 12.78
N ALA A 691 -24.72 7.19 13.75
CA ALA A 691 -23.46 7.88 13.50
C ALA A 691 -22.62 7.20 12.40
N ARG A 692 -22.72 5.88 12.26
CA ARG A 692 -22.01 5.11 11.21
C ARG A 692 -22.30 5.57 9.79
N ARG A 693 -23.45 6.22 9.54
CA ARG A 693 -23.79 6.74 8.20
C ARG A 693 -22.80 7.81 7.72
N GLN A 694 -22.11 8.47 8.64
CA GLN A 694 -21.05 9.44 8.37
C GLN A 694 -19.64 8.84 8.55
N PHE A 695 -19.54 7.58 8.96
CA PHE A 695 -18.26 6.90 9.16
C PHE A 695 -17.74 6.35 7.82
N PRO A 696 -16.57 6.80 7.30
CA PRO A 696 -16.19 6.48 5.94
C PRO A 696 -15.94 4.99 5.69
N ARG A 697 -15.39 4.26 6.68
CA ARG A 697 -15.26 2.79 6.62
C ARG A 697 -16.61 2.11 6.38
N TYR A 698 -17.65 2.49 7.11
CA TYR A 698 -19.01 1.95 6.92
C TYR A 698 -19.54 2.25 5.52
N GLN A 699 -19.33 3.47 5.02
CA GLN A 699 -19.76 3.87 3.68
C GLN A 699 -19.07 3.06 2.57
N ARG A 700 -17.74 2.88 2.67
CA ARG A 700 -16.93 2.11 1.72
C ARG A 700 -17.34 0.65 1.71
N GLU A 701 -17.48 0.05 2.88
CA GLU A 701 -17.87 -1.35 3.02
C GLU A 701 -19.29 -1.60 2.47
N LEU A 702 -20.23 -0.68 2.74
CA LEU A 702 -21.58 -0.76 2.19
C LEU A 702 -21.59 -0.59 0.66
N PHE A 703 -20.77 0.32 0.12
CA PHE A 703 -20.62 0.51 -1.32
C PHE A 703 -20.05 -0.76 -1.99
N SER A 704 -18.93 -1.29 -1.50
CA SER A 704 -18.32 -2.51 -2.03
C SER A 704 -19.28 -3.69 -2.01
N ARG A 705 -19.95 -3.94 -0.87
CA ARG A 705 -20.95 -5.02 -0.79
C ARG A 705 -22.11 -4.83 -1.76
N ALA A 706 -22.57 -3.60 -1.99
CA ALA A 706 -23.62 -3.35 -2.98
C ALA A 706 -23.15 -3.67 -4.42
N VAL A 707 -21.88 -3.38 -4.75
CA VAL A 707 -21.29 -3.75 -6.05
C VAL A 707 -21.16 -5.27 -6.17
N GLU A 708 -20.55 -5.92 -5.17
CA GLU A 708 -20.31 -7.38 -5.14
C GLU A 708 -21.61 -8.19 -5.18
N ALA A 709 -22.67 -7.69 -4.55
CA ALA A 709 -24.00 -8.31 -4.59
C ALA A 709 -24.77 -8.07 -5.91
N GLY A 710 -24.15 -7.43 -6.92
CA GLY A 710 -24.78 -7.17 -8.21
C GLY A 710 -25.84 -6.06 -8.17
N HIS A 711 -25.69 -5.09 -7.27
CA HIS A 711 -26.59 -3.93 -7.14
C HIS A 711 -25.92 -2.60 -7.53
N PRO A 712 -25.41 -2.44 -8.77
CA PRO A 712 -24.65 -1.25 -9.19
C PRO A 712 -25.46 0.05 -9.11
N LYS A 713 -26.78 -0.01 -9.31
CA LYS A 713 -27.68 1.16 -9.18
C LYS A 713 -27.73 1.68 -7.75
N LEU A 714 -27.82 0.78 -6.75
CA LEU A 714 -27.81 1.15 -5.33
C LEU A 714 -26.44 1.67 -4.92
N ALA A 715 -25.36 1.02 -5.38
CA ALA A 715 -24.00 1.49 -5.15
C ALA A 715 -23.80 2.91 -5.69
N ALA A 716 -24.26 3.20 -6.92
CA ALA A 716 -24.16 4.53 -7.52
C ALA A 716 -25.01 5.59 -6.79
N GLN A 717 -26.19 5.23 -6.27
CA GLN A 717 -27.01 6.12 -5.45
C GLN A 717 -26.34 6.45 -4.12
N LEU A 718 -25.82 5.44 -3.43
CA LEU A 718 -25.04 5.62 -2.20
C LEU A 718 -23.83 6.50 -2.47
N ALA A 719 -23.08 6.24 -3.54
CA ALA A 719 -21.90 7.01 -3.90
C ALA A 719 -22.22 8.49 -4.08
N ARG A 720 -23.28 8.82 -4.84
CA ARG A 720 -23.72 10.21 -5.00
C ARG A 720 -24.12 10.86 -3.67
N TRP A 721 -24.82 10.12 -2.80
CA TRP A 721 -25.23 10.63 -1.49
C TRP A 721 -24.03 10.89 -0.57
N VAL A 722 -23.03 10.01 -0.57
CA VAL A 722 -21.80 10.19 0.21
C VAL A 722 -20.99 11.37 -0.32
N LEU A 723 -20.73 11.41 -1.63
CA LEU A 723 -19.92 12.45 -2.27
C LEU A 723 -20.56 13.84 -2.21
N ALA A 724 -21.87 13.94 -2.03
CA ALA A 724 -22.56 15.20 -1.77
C ALA A 724 -22.31 15.78 -0.36
N GLN A 725 -21.82 14.97 0.59
CA GLN A 725 -21.55 15.38 1.98
C GLN A 725 -20.06 15.54 2.29
N GLY A 726 -19.18 14.96 1.48
CA GLY A 726 -17.73 15.05 1.63
C GLY A 726 -17.02 14.12 0.65
N ASP A 727 -15.72 14.34 0.40
CA ASP A 727 -14.97 13.45 -0.49
C ASP A 727 -14.75 12.08 0.16
N ASN A 728 -14.86 11.04 -0.66
CA ASN A 728 -14.49 9.68 -0.31
C ASN A 728 -13.86 9.05 -1.54
N ARG A 729 -12.52 9.06 -1.58
CA ARG A 729 -11.71 8.64 -2.74
C ARG A 729 -12.13 7.29 -3.30
N ALA A 730 -12.23 6.27 -2.46
CA ALA A 730 -12.57 4.90 -2.88
C ALA A 730 -13.95 4.85 -3.56
N ILE A 731 -14.94 5.55 -3.00
CA ILE A 731 -16.29 5.63 -3.55
C ILE A 731 -16.31 6.44 -4.85
N ARG A 732 -15.54 7.53 -4.95
CA ARG A 732 -15.40 8.33 -6.18
C ARG A 732 -14.81 7.51 -7.33
N LEU A 733 -13.71 6.82 -7.08
CA LEU A 733 -13.10 5.92 -8.07
C LEU A 733 -14.02 4.75 -8.44
N GLY A 734 -14.70 4.17 -7.44
CA GLY A 734 -15.69 3.12 -7.67
C GLY A 734 -16.86 3.58 -8.55
N LEU A 735 -17.39 4.78 -8.32
CA LEU A 735 -18.46 5.36 -9.13
C LEU A 735 -18.00 5.61 -10.58
N GLN A 736 -16.78 6.11 -10.79
CA GLN A 736 -16.23 6.29 -12.14
C GLN A 736 -16.14 4.95 -12.89
N LYS A 737 -15.67 3.88 -12.23
CA LYS A 737 -15.63 2.53 -12.81
C LYS A 737 -17.02 2.03 -13.20
N LEU A 738 -18.02 2.22 -12.34
CA LEU A 738 -19.42 1.85 -12.62
C LEU A 738 -20.06 2.64 -13.77
N GLN A 739 -19.50 3.79 -14.15
CA GLN A 739 -19.99 4.61 -15.26
C GLN A 739 -19.29 4.27 -16.58
N GLN A 740 -18.13 3.62 -16.53
CA GLN A 740 -17.33 3.24 -17.70
C GLN A 740 -17.63 1.82 -18.21
N GLY A 741 -18.20 0.96 -17.38
CA GLY A 741 -18.68 -0.39 -17.73
C GLY A 741 -20.20 -0.44 -17.83
#